data_AF-A0A9P1IX06-F1
#
_entry.id   AF-A0A9P1IX06-F1
#
_cell.length_a   1.000
_cell.length_b   1.000
_cell.length_c   1.000
_cell.angle_alpha   90.00
_cell.angle_beta   90.00
_cell.angle_gamma   90.00
#
_symmetry.space_group_name_H-M   'P 1'
#
loop_
_entity.id
_entity.type
_entity.pdbx_description
1 polymer ?
#
loop_
_entity_poly.entity_id
_entity_poly.type
_entity_poly.pdbx_seq_one_letter_code
_entity_poly.pdbx_strand_id
1 'polypeptide(L)'
;MIIKRFASQFAGVRDAAKYIPRRSLLYVPASNQKMLDKIPQMISDSVVLELEDGVALTAKADARKNATQALNKLPFHTLSCQELGLRVNSVSSGLLEDDIKEVSKAEKLPQAFMVPKVDSPEDLASIYSIFKQYYGEDRITNTSTRFVIWIESARALLDMPRIVSSALNLHRQSGFFKLDAVVFGSDDYCADIGATRTSHGTETLFARQKFVAVCKAFQLQAIDSVYIDIKDLGGLKRQCDEGRLWGFTGKQVIHPSQVPTVHEQFLPPTDRIQWAQELVHAYSEHESLGKGAFQFRGQMIDRPLLLQALNIIQLVERVTAPNQGSLAIETELPKLDIDELIIKVLSVGKPEKSLTRTIKEQDLIALCTLARTIFLQQSVFIEVTAPIKICGDVHGQYSDVLRLFSITGFPPQHNYLFLGDYVDRGHQNIEVITLFFCYKIKYPENFFLLRGNHECPSINRVYGFFEECNRRYSSTRLWLAFQETFSAMPFSGLVSERILCMHGGLSPKLTSLSMLRDLSRTMDPPSPSLHLDLLWSDPDNTISGWAPNLRGVSYVFGPSIVNKMCEQLDIDLIARAHQVVQDGYEFFAQKKLVTIFSAPHYCGQFDNSAAVMSVDENLMCTFQILRSVIRKPKSAL
;
A
#
# COMPACT_ATOMS: atom_id res chain seq x y z
N MET A 1 19.15 -14.39 2.44
CA MET A 1 17.84 -15.06 2.57
C MET A 1 17.06 -14.60 3.81
N ILE A 2 17.68 -14.51 4.99
CA ILE A 2 17.04 -14.12 6.27
C ILE A 2 16.61 -12.63 6.28
N ILE A 3 17.43 -11.72 5.76
CA ILE A 3 17.15 -10.26 5.72
C ILE A 3 15.89 -9.93 4.90
N LYS A 4 15.65 -10.67 3.81
CA LYS A 4 14.48 -10.49 2.91
C LYS A 4 13.15 -10.93 3.55
N ARG A 5 13.17 -11.92 4.45
CA ARG A 5 11.99 -12.49 5.13
C ARG A 5 11.35 -11.52 6.14
N PHE A 6 12.14 -10.59 6.67
CA PHE A 6 11.67 -9.61 7.66
C PHE A 6 11.45 -8.20 7.09
N ALA A 7 12.06 -7.87 5.95
CA ALA A 7 11.81 -6.62 5.23
C ALA A 7 10.33 -6.45 4.82
N SER A 8 9.67 -7.54 4.46
CA SER A 8 8.26 -7.57 4.02
C SER A 8 7.23 -7.43 5.14
N GLN A 9 7.63 -7.58 6.41
CA GLN A 9 6.71 -7.50 7.56
C GLN A 9 6.52 -6.09 8.12
N PHE A 10 7.28 -5.10 7.63
CA PHE A 10 7.29 -3.72 8.17
C PHE A 10 7.22 -2.62 7.10
N ALA A 11 7.17 -2.97 5.81
CA ALA A 11 7.00 -2.01 4.72
C ALA A 11 5.52 -1.94 4.30
N GLY A 12 4.74 -1.12 4.99
CA GLY A 12 3.47 -0.64 4.44
C GLY A 12 3.76 0.26 3.23
N VAL A 13 3.03 0.09 2.13
CA VAL A 13 3.20 0.79 0.83
C VAL A 13 4.26 0.13 -0.08
N ARG A 14 3.75 -0.82 -0.89
CA ARG A 14 4.39 -1.34 -2.10
C ARG A 14 4.37 -0.32 -3.22
N ASP A 15 5.30 0.60 -3.14
CA ASP A 15 5.70 1.33 -4.33
C ASP A 15 7.22 1.44 -4.25
N ALA A 16 7.88 0.33 -4.63
CA ALA A 16 9.33 0.15 -4.53
C ALA A 16 10.04 1.00 -5.59
N ALA A 17 9.83 2.31 -5.52
CA ALA A 17 10.75 3.31 -6.00
C ALA A 17 12.16 2.94 -5.55
N LYS A 18 13.12 2.95 -6.48
CA LYS A 18 14.55 2.82 -6.19
C LYS A 18 14.89 3.73 -5.00
N TYR A 19 15.39 3.17 -3.91
CA TYR A 19 15.86 3.97 -2.77
C TYR A 19 17.04 4.83 -3.23
N ILE A 20 16.93 6.14 -3.03
CA ILE A 20 17.99 7.10 -3.34
C ILE A 20 18.63 7.48 -2.01
N PRO A 21 19.89 7.07 -1.75
CA PRO A 21 20.63 7.51 -0.57
C PRO A 21 20.71 9.02 -0.52
N ARG A 22 20.44 9.60 0.65
CA ARG A 22 20.51 11.04 0.91
C ARG A 22 21.22 11.33 2.23
N ARG A 23 22.35 10.66 2.49
CA ARG A 23 23.14 10.93 3.72
C ARG A 23 23.66 12.36 3.72
N SER A 24 24.02 12.88 2.55
CA SER A 24 24.44 14.27 2.34
C SER A 24 23.62 14.95 1.25
N LEU A 25 23.07 16.13 1.56
CA LEU A 25 22.54 17.09 0.59
C LEU A 25 23.52 18.25 0.48
N LEU A 26 24.35 18.26 -0.57
CA LEU A 26 25.36 19.31 -0.78
C LEU A 26 24.81 20.40 -1.71
N TYR A 27 24.68 21.62 -1.20
CA TYR A 27 24.15 22.75 -1.97
C TYR A 27 25.21 23.42 -2.84
N VAL A 28 24.82 23.74 -4.07
CA VAL A 28 25.64 24.46 -5.04
C VAL A 28 24.83 25.66 -5.55
N PRO A 29 25.14 26.89 -5.12
CA PRO A 29 24.47 28.10 -5.59
C PRO A 29 24.53 28.21 -7.11
N ALA A 30 23.37 28.23 -7.77
CA ALA A 30 23.33 28.27 -9.24
C ALA A 30 23.79 29.63 -9.81
N SER A 31 23.91 30.67 -8.98
CA SER A 31 24.57 31.93 -9.34
C SER A 31 26.09 31.80 -9.54
N ASN A 32 26.72 30.72 -9.08
CA ASN A 32 28.17 30.52 -9.14
C ASN A 32 28.59 29.50 -10.20
N GLN A 33 28.87 29.99 -11.42
CA GLN A 33 29.26 29.14 -12.55
C GLN A 33 30.49 28.26 -12.24
N LYS A 34 31.48 28.79 -11.50
CA LYS A 34 32.69 28.03 -11.13
C LYS A 34 32.38 26.82 -10.24
N MET A 35 31.34 26.90 -9.41
CA MET A 35 30.91 25.77 -8.59
C MET A 35 30.07 24.78 -9.40
N LEU A 36 29.21 25.26 -10.29
CA LEU A 36 28.45 24.41 -11.22
C LEU A 36 29.37 23.55 -12.08
N ASP A 37 30.44 24.12 -12.63
CA ASP A 37 31.40 23.40 -13.47
C ASP A 37 32.18 22.32 -12.69
N LYS A 38 32.22 22.38 -11.35
CA LYS A 38 32.87 21.40 -10.49
C LYS A 38 31.97 20.23 -10.08
N ILE A 39 30.66 20.29 -10.33
CA ILE A 39 29.70 19.25 -9.95
C ILE A 39 30.15 17.83 -10.38
N PRO A 40 30.67 17.60 -11.60
CA PRO A 40 31.12 16.25 -12.01
C PRO A 40 32.21 15.64 -11.11
N GLN A 41 32.98 16.47 -10.41
CA GLN A 41 34.05 16.06 -9.51
C GLN A 41 33.62 16.00 -8.03
N MET A 42 32.41 16.46 -7.71
CA MET A 42 31.90 16.45 -6.33
C MET A 42 31.44 15.06 -5.94
N ILE A 43 31.87 14.61 -4.76
CA ILE A 43 31.42 13.36 -4.15
C ILE A 43 30.38 13.74 -3.09
N SER A 44 29.13 13.35 -3.30
CA SER A 44 28.00 13.51 -2.38
C SER A 44 26.90 12.56 -2.78
N ASP A 45 26.03 12.16 -1.85
CA ASP A 45 24.84 11.37 -2.19
C ASP A 45 23.89 12.20 -3.07
N SER A 46 23.54 13.40 -2.63
CA SER A 46 22.76 14.37 -3.39
C SER A 46 23.56 15.66 -3.57
N VAL A 47 23.59 16.16 -4.80
CA VAL A 47 24.09 17.50 -5.15
C VAL A 47 22.88 18.33 -5.57
N VAL A 48 22.69 19.47 -4.91
CA VAL A 48 21.49 20.29 -5.02
C VAL A 48 21.84 21.61 -5.68
N LEU A 49 21.32 21.86 -6.87
CA LEU A 49 21.34 23.18 -7.48
C LEU A 49 20.47 24.11 -6.63
N GLU A 50 21.03 25.18 -6.09
CA GLU A 50 20.36 26.05 -5.10
C GLU A 50 19.92 27.37 -5.74
N LEU A 51 18.63 27.70 -5.59
CA LEU A 51 18.01 28.96 -6.01
C LEU A 51 17.45 29.78 -4.84
N GLU A 52 17.34 29.24 -3.63
CA GLU A 52 16.80 29.87 -2.41
C GLU A 52 17.92 30.64 -1.65
N ASP A 53 18.18 30.34 -0.38
CA ASP A 53 18.95 31.21 0.53
C ASP A 53 20.43 31.34 0.13
N GLY A 54 20.96 30.34 -0.58
CA GLY A 54 22.32 30.36 -1.12
C GLY A 54 22.53 31.36 -2.28
N VAL A 55 21.46 32.00 -2.76
CA VAL A 55 21.48 32.94 -3.88
C VAL A 55 20.91 34.29 -3.45
N ALA A 56 21.71 35.36 -3.62
CA ALA A 56 21.25 36.73 -3.37
C ALA A 56 20.06 37.10 -4.27
N LEU A 57 19.13 37.91 -3.77
CA LEU A 57 17.93 38.36 -4.51
C LEU A 57 18.27 38.95 -5.89
N THR A 58 19.32 39.76 -5.99
CA THR A 58 19.77 40.38 -7.24
C THR A 58 20.30 39.38 -8.26
N ALA A 59 20.68 38.17 -7.82
CA ALA A 59 21.26 37.13 -8.67
C ALA A 59 20.27 36.00 -9.00
N LYS A 60 19.02 36.04 -8.51
CA LYS A 60 18.02 34.98 -8.72
C LYS A 60 17.72 34.74 -10.20
N ALA A 61 17.59 35.81 -10.98
CA ALA A 61 17.30 35.71 -12.41
C ALA A 61 18.41 34.98 -13.18
N ASP A 62 19.67 35.30 -12.89
CA ASP A 62 20.82 34.64 -13.53
C ASP A 62 21.00 33.21 -13.00
N ALA A 63 20.78 32.99 -11.70
CA ALA A 63 20.83 31.66 -11.11
C ALA A 63 19.83 30.68 -11.75
N ARG A 64 18.60 31.12 -12.03
CA ARG A 64 17.60 30.31 -12.74
C ARG A 64 18.09 29.88 -14.12
N LYS A 65 18.59 30.83 -14.92
CA LYS A 65 19.15 30.56 -16.25
C LYS A 65 20.32 29.57 -16.18
N ASN A 66 21.21 29.77 -15.23
CA ASN A 66 22.36 28.89 -15.02
C ASN A 66 21.92 27.49 -14.58
N ALA A 67 20.91 27.36 -13.72
CA ALA A 67 20.35 26.07 -13.32
C ALA A 67 19.73 25.34 -14.52
N THR A 68 18.93 26.03 -15.35
CA THR A 68 18.38 25.49 -16.60
C THR A 68 19.47 24.98 -17.53
N GLN A 69 20.54 25.77 -17.73
CA GLN A 69 21.68 25.37 -18.55
C GLN A 69 22.44 24.18 -17.94
N ALA A 70 22.64 24.17 -16.63
CA ALA A 70 23.31 23.09 -15.91
C ALA A 70 22.54 21.76 -16.04
N LEU A 71 21.22 21.77 -15.90
CA LEU A 71 20.38 20.57 -16.09
C LEU A 71 20.55 19.96 -17.48
N ASN A 72 20.64 20.78 -18.52
CA ASN A 72 20.85 20.29 -19.89
C ASN A 72 22.29 19.75 -20.09
N LYS A 73 23.29 20.47 -19.58
CA LYS A 73 24.73 20.19 -19.80
C LYS A 73 25.26 19.02 -18.95
N LEU A 74 24.79 18.84 -17.72
CA LEU A 74 25.37 17.87 -16.80
C LEU A 74 25.03 16.42 -17.21
N PRO A 75 26.03 15.51 -17.22
CA PRO A 75 25.83 14.13 -17.60
C PRO A 75 25.39 13.28 -16.39
N PHE A 76 24.07 13.26 -16.10
CA PHE A 76 23.54 12.65 -14.86
C PHE A 76 24.04 11.21 -14.60
N HIS A 77 24.20 10.41 -15.66
CA HIS A 77 24.62 9.01 -15.56
C HIS A 77 26.10 8.81 -15.20
N THR A 78 26.92 9.85 -15.28
CA THR A 78 28.37 9.78 -15.00
C THR A 78 28.79 10.68 -13.84
N LEU A 79 27.85 11.30 -13.13
CA LEU A 79 28.16 12.09 -11.95
C LEU A 79 28.60 11.17 -10.80
N SER A 80 29.48 11.69 -9.96
CA SER A 80 29.90 11.03 -8.71
C SER A 80 28.87 11.20 -7.58
N CYS A 81 27.64 11.61 -7.91
CA CYS A 81 26.50 11.69 -7.01
C CYS A 81 25.36 10.76 -7.45
N GLN A 82 24.52 10.36 -6.48
CA GLN A 82 23.38 9.47 -6.74
C GLN A 82 22.13 10.24 -7.19
N GLU A 83 22.06 11.51 -6.81
CA GLU A 83 20.95 12.40 -7.13
C GLU A 83 21.46 13.81 -7.48
N LEU A 84 20.95 14.36 -8.58
CA LEU A 84 21.00 15.78 -8.87
C LEU A 84 19.63 16.41 -8.56
N GLY A 85 19.56 17.14 -7.46
CA GLY A 85 18.38 17.88 -7.03
C GLY A 85 18.40 19.34 -7.47
N LEU A 86 17.24 19.98 -7.42
CA LEU A 86 17.08 21.43 -7.58
C LEU A 86 16.21 21.97 -6.44
N ARG A 87 16.79 22.83 -5.61
CA ARG A 87 16.07 23.61 -4.59
C ARG A 87 15.61 24.92 -5.19
N VAL A 88 14.29 25.06 -5.27
CA VAL A 88 13.60 26.27 -5.75
C VAL A 88 13.25 27.17 -4.58
N ASN A 89 12.79 28.37 -4.89
CA ASN A 89 12.28 29.30 -3.91
C ASN A 89 10.91 28.86 -3.38
N SER A 90 10.59 29.22 -2.14
CA SER A 90 9.35 28.90 -1.42
C SER A 90 8.13 29.58 -2.03
N VAL A 91 6.94 29.01 -1.79
CA VAL A 91 5.67 29.66 -2.14
C VAL A 91 5.56 31.05 -1.49
N SER A 92 5.92 31.15 -0.22
CA SER A 92 5.87 32.41 0.56
C SER A 92 6.79 33.51 0.04
N SER A 93 7.86 33.16 -0.69
CA SER A 93 8.76 34.16 -1.30
C SER A 93 8.15 34.89 -2.49
N GLY A 94 7.10 34.33 -3.11
CA GLY A 94 6.57 34.79 -4.39
C GLY A 94 7.45 34.50 -5.61
N LEU A 95 8.59 33.82 -5.44
CA LEU A 95 9.57 33.56 -6.49
C LEU A 95 9.48 32.15 -7.11
N LEU A 96 8.69 31.25 -6.52
CA LEU A 96 8.53 29.87 -7.01
C LEU A 96 8.06 29.83 -8.47
N GLU A 97 7.11 30.67 -8.86
CA GLU A 97 6.57 30.68 -10.23
C GLU A 97 7.65 31.04 -11.25
N ASP A 98 8.45 32.07 -10.97
CA ASP A 98 9.58 32.47 -11.82
C ASP A 98 10.64 31.38 -11.94
N ASP A 99 10.92 30.66 -10.84
CA ASP A 99 11.85 29.54 -10.84
C ASP A 99 11.35 28.44 -11.77
N ILE A 100 10.11 28.00 -11.58
CA ILE A 100 9.53 26.90 -12.35
C ILE A 100 9.37 27.27 -13.82
N LYS A 101 8.97 28.51 -14.12
CA LYS A 101 8.85 29.03 -15.49
C LYS A 101 10.18 29.03 -16.25
N GLU A 102 11.28 29.37 -15.60
CA GLU A 102 12.60 29.38 -16.26
C GLU A 102 13.18 27.97 -16.35
N VAL A 103 13.03 27.16 -15.30
CA VAL A 103 13.59 25.81 -15.23
C VAL A 103 12.83 24.84 -16.14
N SER A 104 11.52 25.03 -16.36
CA SER A 104 10.74 24.18 -17.27
C SER A 104 11.23 24.20 -18.71
N LYS A 105 12.02 25.21 -19.10
CA LYS A 105 12.71 25.29 -20.40
C LYS A 105 13.84 24.27 -20.54
N ALA A 106 14.32 23.66 -19.46
CA ALA A 106 15.28 22.56 -19.53
C ALA A 106 14.63 21.33 -20.16
N GLU A 107 15.36 20.65 -21.04
CA GLU A 107 14.92 19.39 -21.65
C GLU A 107 14.83 18.30 -20.58
N LYS A 108 15.84 18.26 -19.70
CA LYS A 108 15.95 17.28 -18.62
C LYS A 108 15.35 17.83 -17.32
N LEU A 109 14.54 17.00 -16.65
CA LEU A 109 14.09 17.25 -15.29
C LEU A 109 15.22 16.93 -14.29
N PRO A 110 15.33 17.66 -13.16
CA PRO A 110 16.14 17.18 -12.05
C PRO A 110 15.61 15.82 -11.54
N GLN A 111 16.47 15.06 -10.85
CA GLN A 111 16.06 13.81 -10.22
C GLN A 111 15.19 14.05 -8.98
N ALA A 112 15.31 15.24 -8.36
CA ALA A 112 14.40 15.69 -7.31
C ALA A 112 14.15 17.19 -7.37
N PHE A 113 12.89 17.60 -7.22
CA PHE A 113 12.55 18.97 -6.85
C PHE A 113 12.49 19.10 -5.34
N MET A 114 13.07 20.18 -4.84
CA MET A 114 13.27 20.45 -3.43
C MET A 114 12.60 21.80 -3.10
N VAL A 115 11.52 21.80 -2.31
CA VAL A 115 10.74 23.01 -2.04
C VAL A 115 10.80 23.37 -0.56
N PRO A 116 11.36 24.53 -0.20
CA PRO A 116 11.47 24.97 1.19
C PRO A 116 10.15 25.57 1.70
N LYS A 117 10.08 25.77 3.02
CA LYS A 117 9.00 26.49 3.74
C LYS A 117 7.58 26.01 3.36
N VAL A 118 7.39 24.70 3.29
CA VAL A 118 6.04 24.13 3.07
C VAL A 118 5.33 24.07 4.41
N ASP A 119 4.50 25.07 4.67
CA ASP A 119 3.85 25.21 5.97
C ASP A 119 2.42 24.64 6.01
N SER A 120 1.84 24.33 4.85
CA SER A 120 0.44 23.95 4.76
C SER A 120 0.11 23.10 3.52
N PRO A 121 -0.99 22.34 3.55
CA PRO A 121 -1.52 21.68 2.35
C PRO A 121 -1.85 22.65 1.20
N GLU A 122 -2.19 23.90 1.53
CA GLU A 122 -2.48 24.94 0.54
C GLU A 122 -1.22 25.36 -0.23
N ASP A 123 -0.05 25.34 0.41
CA ASP A 123 1.23 25.52 -0.28
C ASP A 123 1.47 24.41 -1.30
N LEU A 124 1.15 23.15 -0.95
CA LEU A 124 1.26 22.01 -1.88
C LEU A 124 0.33 22.16 -3.09
N ALA A 125 -0.88 22.68 -2.90
CA ALA A 125 -1.80 22.95 -4.00
C ALA A 125 -1.25 24.05 -4.92
N SER A 126 -0.66 25.11 -4.37
CA SER A 126 -0.01 26.17 -5.12
C SER A 126 1.19 25.64 -5.91
N ILE A 127 2.05 24.84 -5.28
CA ILE A 127 3.18 24.16 -5.92
C ILE A 127 2.66 23.32 -7.11
N TYR A 128 1.68 22.45 -6.87
CA TYR A 128 1.11 21.61 -7.93
C TYR A 128 0.58 22.43 -9.11
N SER A 129 -0.17 23.50 -8.85
CA SER A 129 -0.74 24.37 -9.88
C SER A 129 0.35 25.00 -10.75
N ILE A 130 1.40 25.55 -10.13
CA ILE A 130 2.54 26.16 -10.84
C ILE A 130 3.25 25.12 -11.70
N PHE A 131 3.56 23.95 -11.14
CA PHE A 131 4.20 22.89 -11.91
C PHE A 131 3.32 22.43 -13.08
N LYS A 132 2.03 22.20 -12.85
CA LYS A 132 1.07 21.79 -13.89
C LYS A 132 1.02 22.81 -15.04
N GLN A 133 1.02 24.09 -14.73
CA GLN A 133 1.00 25.17 -15.71
C GLN A 133 2.23 25.17 -16.63
N TYR A 134 3.43 24.92 -16.09
CA TYR A 134 4.68 25.09 -16.85
C TYR A 134 5.32 23.80 -17.36
N TYR A 135 5.12 22.67 -16.67
CA TYR A 135 5.62 21.36 -17.12
C TYR A 135 4.59 20.58 -17.95
N GLY A 136 3.31 20.90 -17.81
CA GLY A 136 2.22 20.09 -18.39
C GLY A 136 2.02 18.77 -17.64
N GLU A 137 0.91 18.09 -17.93
CA GLU A 137 0.57 16.83 -17.25
C GLU A 137 1.55 15.69 -17.58
N ASP A 138 2.01 15.59 -18.83
CA ASP A 138 2.87 14.48 -19.27
C ASP A 138 4.23 14.49 -18.57
N ARG A 139 4.90 15.64 -18.45
CA ARG A 139 6.23 15.73 -17.79
C ARG A 139 6.14 15.53 -16.28
N ILE A 140 4.97 15.71 -15.69
CA ILE A 140 4.73 15.51 -14.27
C ILE A 140 4.46 14.04 -13.96
N THR A 141 3.61 13.39 -14.78
CA THR A 141 3.14 12.03 -14.54
C THR A 141 4.08 10.96 -15.06
N ASN A 142 4.77 11.21 -16.18
CA ASN A 142 5.65 10.25 -16.83
C ASN A 142 7.14 10.49 -16.47
N THR A 143 7.45 10.55 -15.18
CA THR A 143 8.83 10.72 -14.70
C THR A 143 9.10 9.97 -13.40
N SER A 144 10.37 9.67 -13.16
CA SER A 144 10.86 9.17 -11.87
C SER A 144 11.31 10.30 -10.92
N THR A 145 11.09 11.56 -11.27
CA THR A 145 11.46 12.73 -10.44
C THR A 145 10.80 12.66 -9.07
N ARG A 146 11.60 12.90 -8.02
CA ARG A 146 11.18 12.90 -6.63
C ARG A 146 10.83 14.29 -6.13
N PHE A 147 10.14 14.31 -5.00
CA PHE A 147 9.77 15.52 -4.29
C PHE A 147 10.33 15.47 -2.87
N VAL A 148 10.90 16.60 -2.45
CA VAL A 148 11.46 16.79 -1.10
C VAL A 148 10.98 18.15 -0.59
N ILE A 149 10.50 18.20 0.64
CA ILE A 149 9.97 19.43 1.25
C ILE A 149 10.72 19.77 2.54
N TRP A 150 10.75 21.05 2.91
CA TRP A 150 11.27 21.47 4.20
C TRP A 150 10.12 21.80 5.16
N ILE A 151 10.34 21.44 6.42
CA ILE A 151 9.53 21.87 7.56
C ILE A 151 10.39 22.80 8.40
N GLU A 152 10.00 24.07 8.43
CA GLU A 152 10.87 25.17 8.89
C GLU A 152 10.18 26.08 9.90
N SER A 153 8.86 26.00 10.07
CA SER A 153 8.13 26.76 11.09
C SER A 153 7.54 25.85 12.17
N ALA A 154 7.21 26.42 13.33
CA ALA A 154 6.49 25.72 14.38
C ALA A 154 5.11 25.27 13.91
N ARG A 155 4.42 26.09 13.14
CA ARG A 155 3.13 25.73 12.53
C ARG A 155 3.27 24.51 11.63
N ALA A 156 4.24 24.52 10.71
CA ALA A 156 4.50 23.41 9.81
C ALA A 156 4.85 22.13 10.57
N LEU A 157 5.69 22.23 11.60
CA LEU A 157 6.06 21.09 12.43
C LEU A 157 4.84 20.51 13.17
N LEU A 158 3.96 21.37 13.68
CA LEU A 158 2.76 20.93 14.38
C LEU A 158 1.76 20.24 13.45
N ASP A 159 1.64 20.74 12.22
CA ASP A 159 0.71 20.27 11.18
C ASP A 159 1.34 19.27 10.18
N MET A 160 2.60 18.88 10.41
CA MET A 160 3.40 18.04 9.52
C MET A 160 2.70 16.75 9.07
N PRO A 161 1.95 16.00 9.90
CA PRO A 161 1.22 14.81 9.43
C PRO A 161 0.21 15.12 8.33
N ARG A 162 -0.47 16.27 8.40
CA ARG A 162 -1.44 16.71 7.38
C ARG A 162 -0.72 17.09 6.09
N ILE A 163 0.35 17.86 6.17
CA ILE A 163 1.18 18.27 5.03
C ILE A 163 1.72 17.04 4.29
N VAL A 164 2.35 16.13 5.03
CA VAL A 164 2.93 14.90 4.45
C VAL A 164 1.86 14.00 3.83
N SER A 165 0.73 13.80 4.52
CA SER A 165 -0.40 13.03 3.98
C SER A 165 -0.95 13.65 2.69
N SER A 166 -1.10 14.98 2.65
CA SER A 166 -1.54 15.70 1.45
C SER A 166 -0.56 15.56 0.28
N ALA A 167 0.74 15.65 0.52
CA ALA A 167 1.75 15.46 -0.53
C ALA A 167 1.74 14.02 -1.09
N LEU A 168 1.60 13.02 -0.23
CA LEU A 168 1.49 11.62 -0.65
C LEU A 168 0.19 11.35 -1.43
N ASN A 169 -0.93 11.94 -1.01
CA ASN A 169 -2.21 11.83 -1.71
C ASN A 169 -2.19 12.56 -3.06
N LEU A 170 -1.51 13.71 -3.14
CA LEU A 170 -1.32 14.43 -4.39
C LEU A 170 -0.63 13.54 -5.44
N HIS A 171 0.47 12.87 -5.09
CA HIS A 171 1.10 11.88 -5.97
C HIS A 171 0.13 10.78 -6.40
N ARG A 172 -0.64 10.20 -5.45
CA ARG A 172 -1.59 9.11 -5.76
C ARG A 172 -2.74 9.53 -6.68
N GLN A 173 -3.19 10.79 -6.58
CA GLN A 173 -4.36 11.28 -7.31
C GLN A 173 -4.01 11.86 -8.68
N SER A 174 -2.89 12.59 -8.78
CA SER A 174 -2.53 13.30 -10.01
C SER A 174 -1.27 12.78 -10.68
N GLY A 175 -0.59 11.79 -10.10
CA GLY A 175 0.73 11.35 -10.56
C GLY A 175 1.83 12.39 -10.34
N PHE A 176 1.60 13.45 -9.55
CA PHE A 176 2.61 14.45 -9.21
C PHE A 176 3.86 13.82 -8.58
N PHE A 177 5.00 14.51 -8.56
CA PHE A 177 6.24 13.95 -8.04
C PHE A 177 6.10 13.32 -6.65
N LYS A 178 6.63 12.11 -6.48
CA LYS A 178 6.52 11.33 -5.24
C LYS A 178 7.35 11.95 -4.12
N LEU A 179 6.71 12.27 -2.99
CA LEU A 179 7.40 12.67 -1.76
C LEU A 179 8.26 11.53 -1.23
N ASP A 180 9.57 11.77 -1.12
CA ASP A 180 10.56 10.73 -0.79
C ASP A 180 11.42 11.08 0.45
N ALA A 181 11.57 12.38 0.74
CA ALA A 181 12.28 12.87 1.92
C ALA A 181 11.66 14.17 2.44
N VAL A 182 11.91 14.45 3.71
CA VAL A 182 11.60 15.72 4.36
C VAL A 182 12.85 16.25 5.06
N VAL A 183 13.07 17.56 4.99
CA VAL A 183 14.23 18.23 5.57
C VAL A 183 13.79 19.12 6.73
N PHE A 184 14.54 19.06 7.84
CA PHE A 184 14.31 19.93 8.99
C PHE A 184 15.14 21.21 8.85
N GLY A 185 14.46 22.36 8.72
CA GLY A 185 15.09 23.69 8.67
C GLY A 185 15.19 24.30 10.06
N SER A 186 16.27 24.00 10.79
CA SER A 186 16.36 24.44 12.19
C SER A 186 16.67 25.92 12.38
N ASP A 187 17.28 26.61 11.40
CA ASP A 187 17.58 28.05 11.50
C ASP A 187 16.28 28.86 11.48
N ASP A 188 15.48 28.67 10.43
CA ASP A 188 14.17 29.27 10.29
C ASP A 188 13.23 28.85 11.43
N TYR A 189 13.30 27.61 11.90
CA TYR A 189 12.48 27.16 13.04
C TYR A 189 12.84 27.92 14.32
N CYS A 190 14.13 28.05 14.63
CA CYS A 190 14.57 28.82 15.79
C CYS A 190 14.15 30.29 15.66
N ALA A 191 14.27 30.87 14.46
CA ALA A 191 13.81 32.23 14.20
C ALA A 191 12.30 32.39 14.43
N ASP A 192 11.48 31.43 13.96
CA ASP A 192 10.02 31.43 14.09
C ASP A 192 9.56 31.38 15.56
N ILE A 193 10.22 30.56 16.39
CA ILE A 193 9.87 30.45 17.82
C ILE A 193 10.61 31.45 18.73
N GLY A 194 11.50 32.29 18.18
CA GLY A 194 12.33 33.21 18.95
C GLY A 194 13.42 32.54 19.79
N ALA A 195 13.85 31.33 19.43
CA ALA A 195 14.94 30.62 20.10
C ALA A 195 16.30 31.06 19.57
N THR A 196 17.30 31.08 20.45
CA THR A 196 18.71 31.33 20.07
C THR A 196 19.44 30.02 19.96
N ARG A 197 20.16 29.82 18.84
CA ARG A 197 20.96 28.62 18.64
C ARG A 197 22.07 28.50 19.67
N THR A 198 22.29 27.28 20.14
CA THR A 198 23.41 26.94 21.01
C THR A 198 24.26 25.85 20.38
N SER A 199 25.51 25.71 20.83
CA SER A 199 26.38 24.60 20.43
C SER A 199 25.86 23.24 20.94
N HIS A 200 25.00 23.24 21.97
CA HIS A 200 24.37 22.05 22.52
C HIS A 200 23.12 21.61 21.74
N GLY A 201 22.45 22.53 21.04
CA GLY A 201 21.29 22.23 20.17
C GLY A 201 20.01 21.84 20.92
N THR A 202 19.98 21.97 22.25
CA THR A 202 18.84 21.55 23.11
C THR A 202 17.55 22.32 22.80
N GLU A 203 17.66 23.54 22.29
CA GLU A 203 16.53 24.37 21.86
C GLU A 203 15.70 23.74 20.75
N THR A 204 16.28 22.82 19.96
CA THR A 204 15.59 22.11 18.88
C THR A 204 15.23 20.66 19.24
N LEU A 205 15.46 20.22 20.48
CA LEU A 205 15.33 18.82 20.88
C LEU A 205 13.92 18.27 20.61
N PHE A 206 12.89 18.97 21.11
CA PHE A 206 11.49 18.59 20.86
C PHE A 206 11.19 18.56 19.36
N ALA A 207 11.62 19.60 18.64
CA ALA A 207 11.34 19.75 17.22
C ALA A 207 11.95 18.64 16.38
N ARG A 208 13.24 18.33 16.59
CA ARG A 208 13.95 17.25 15.90
C ARG A 208 13.33 15.89 16.20
N GLN A 209 12.99 15.59 17.46
CA GLN A 209 12.35 14.32 17.83
C GLN A 209 10.96 14.16 17.22
N LYS A 210 10.11 15.19 17.31
CA LYS A 210 8.79 15.19 16.69
C LYS A 210 8.91 15.02 15.17
N PHE A 211 9.82 15.76 14.54
CA PHE A 211 10.07 15.70 13.10
C PHE A 211 10.43 14.29 12.64
N VAL A 212 11.40 13.63 13.28
CA VAL A 212 11.79 12.26 12.90
C VAL A 212 10.64 11.29 13.11
N ALA A 213 9.93 11.38 14.24
CA ALA A 213 8.81 10.49 14.53
C ALA A 213 7.73 10.55 13.42
N VAL A 214 7.40 11.75 12.94
CA VAL A 214 6.45 11.93 11.83
C VAL A 214 7.04 11.38 10.53
N CYS A 215 8.26 11.73 10.15
CA CYS A 215 8.90 11.18 8.93
C CYS A 215 8.87 9.64 8.91
N LYS A 216 9.20 9.00 10.05
CA LYS A 216 9.21 7.54 10.15
C LYS A 216 7.82 6.92 10.13
N ALA A 217 6.81 7.57 10.70
CA ALA A 217 5.43 7.12 10.61
C ALA A 217 4.94 7.02 9.15
N PHE A 218 5.44 7.90 8.27
CA PHE A 218 5.14 7.89 6.84
C PHE A 218 6.22 7.19 5.99
N GLN A 219 7.22 6.55 6.61
CA GLN A 219 8.34 5.86 5.94
C GLN A 219 9.17 6.76 5.01
N LEU A 220 9.30 8.04 5.36
CA LEU A 220 10.08 9.02 4.63
C LEU A 220 11.50 9.13 5.19
N GLN A 221 12.43 9.55 4.32
CA GLN A 221 13.78 9.91 4.75
C GLN A 221 13.72 11.22 5.55
N ALA A 222 14.34 11.23 6.73
CA ALA A 222 14.40 12.38 7.61
C ALA A 222 15.80 13.00 7.49
N ILE A 223 15.89 14.20 6.91
CA ILE A 223 17.16 14.89 6.70
C ILE A 223 17.34 15.96 7.78
N ASP A 224 18.43 15.85 8.52
CA ASP A 224 18.76 16.74 9.63
C ASP A 224 19.32 18.08 9.14
N SER A 225 19.38 19.04 10.05
CA SER A 225 19.74 20.43 9.76
C SER A 225 21.20 20.66 9.38
N VAL A 226 21.57 21.86 8.94
CA VAL A 226 22.97 22.22 8.67
C VAL A 226 23.82 22.29 9.94
N TYR A 227 25.10 21.95 9.81
CA TYR A 227 26.13 22.31 10.79
C TYR A 227 26.96 23.47 10.25
N ILE A 228 26.80 24.63 10.86
CA ILE A 228 27.28 25.92 10.32
C ILE A 228 28.79 26.13 10.44
N ASP A 229 29.44 25.53 11.44
CA ASP A 229 30.89 25.64 11.59
C ASP A 229 31.59 24.62 10.68
N ILE A 230 32.06 25.11 9.54
CA ILE A 230 32.74 24.28 8.51
C ILE A 230 34.06 23.69 9.04
N LYS A 231 34.70 24.33 10.02
CA LYS A 231 36.02 23.93 10.53
C LYS A 231 35.91 22.92 11.68
N ASP A 232 34.84 22.97 12.48
CA ASP A 232 34.62 22.00 13.56
C ASP A 232 34.02 20.67 13.05
N LEU A 233 34.87 19.85 12.41
CA LEU A 233 34.48 18.49 12.02
C LEU A 233 34.18 17.59 13.23
N GLY A 234 34.72 17.89 14.41
CA GLY A 234 34.44 17.15 15.64
C GLY A 234 33.02 17.38 16.14
N GLY A 235 32.55 18.62 16.12
CA GLY A 235 31.17 19.00 16.42
C GLY A 235 30.19 18.46 15.39
N LEU A 236 30.52 18.54 14.09
CA LEU A 236 29.76 17.89 13.03
C LEU A 236 29.61 16.39 13.30
N LYS A 237 30.72 15.70 13.62
CA LYS A 237 30.72 14.27 13.92
C LYS A 237 29.75 13.92 15.05
N ARG A 238 29.80 14.66 16.17
CA ARG A 238 28.89 14.48 17.31
C ARG A 238 27.43 14.67 16.93
N GLN A 239 27.11 15.73 16.18
CA GLN A 239 25.73 16.02 15.78
C GLN A 239 25.18 15.00 14.77
N CYS A 240 26.03 14.52 13.84
CA CYS A 240 25.65 13.45 12.92
C CYS A 240 25.40 12.12 13.64
N ASP A 241 26.24 11.76 14.62
CA ASP A 241 26.06 10.56 15.42
C ASP A 241 24.74 10.61 16.21
N GLU A 242 24.47 11.73 16.89
CA GLU A 242 23.21 11.99 17.57
C GLU A 242 22.01 11.88 16.61
N GLY A 243 22.07 12.55 15.47
CA GLY A 243 21.02 12.51 14.45
C GLY A 243 20.75 11.08 13.96
N ARG A 244 21.80 10.31 13.65
CA ARG A 244 21.68 8.90 13.25
C ARG A 244 21.01 8.08 14.36
N LEU A 245 21.44 8.23 15.61
CA LEU A 245 20.86 7.51 16.75
C LEU A 245 19.38 7.83 16.96
N TRP A 246 18.94 9.04 16.62
CA TRP A 246 17.54 9.46 16.71
C TRP A 246 16.69 9.04 15.50
N GLY A 247 17.31 8.56 14.43
CA GLY A 247 16.63 8.03 13.25
C GLY A 247 16.69 8.94 12.02
N PHE A 248 17.42 10.05 12.04
CA PHE A 248 17.73 10.79 10.81
C PHE A 248 18.52 9.90 9.84
N THR A 249 18.24 10.06 8.54
CA THR A 249 18.86 9.28 7.45
C THR A 249 20.00 10.02 6.78
N GLY A 250 20.11 11.32 7.02
CA GLY A 250 21.14 12.16 6.44
C GLY A 250 21.06 13.57 6.97
N LYS A 251 21.85 14.46 6.37
CA LYS A 251 22.00 15.85 6.81
C LYS A 251 22.25 16.79 5.65
N GLN A 252 21.83 18.03 5.83
CA GLN A 252 22.20 19.15 4.98
C GLN A 252 23.69 19.48 5.12
N VAL A 253 24.38 19.66 3.99
CA VAL A 253 25.82 19.90 3.92
C VAL A 253 26.10 21.20 3.16
N ILE A 254 26.87 22.09 3.78
CA ILE A 254 27.17 23.43 3.24
C ILE A 254 28.59 23.55 2.66
N HIS A 255 29.44 22.54 2.87
CA HIS A 255 30.80 22.53 2.32
C HIS A 255 31.28 21.10 1.98
N PRO A 256 31.96 20.88 0.84
CA PRO A 256 32.43 19.55 0.43
C PRO A 256 33.30 18.81 1.46
N SER A 257 34.08 19.54 2.28
CA SER A 257 34.93 18.92 3.32
C SER A 257 34.14 18.22 4.43
N GLN A 258 32.86 18.53 4.59
CA GLN A 258 31.99 17.91 5.59
C GLN A 258 31.44 16.56 5.11
N VAL A 259 31.38 16.33 3.79
CA VAL A 259 30.74 15.13 3.20
C VAL A 259 31.35 13.82 3.70
N PRO A 260 32.69 13.64 3.75
CA PRO A 260 33.27 12.40 4.26
C PRO A 260 32.85 12.08 5.71
N THR A 261 32.81 13.11 6.57
CA THR A 261 32.39 12.97 7.97
C THR A 261 30.92 12.57 8.04
N VAL A 262 30.06 13.21 7.26
CA VAL A 262 28.62 12.90 7.19
C VAL A 262 28.38 11.48 6.68
N HIS A 263 29.06 11.07 5.61
CA HIS A 263 28.94 9.73 5.03
C HIS A 263 29.38 8.64 6.00
N GLU A 264 30.47 8.86 6.73
CA GLU A 264 30.95 7.96 7.78
C GLU A 264 29.92 7.85 8.92
N GLN A 265 29.43 8.98 9.43
CA GLN A 265 28.58 8.97 10.63
C GLN A 265 27.15 8.50 10.40
N PHE A 266 26.58 8.70 9.19
CA PHE A 266 25.24 8.18 8.86
C PHE A 266 25.26 6.72 8.40
N LEU A 267 26.43 6.08 8.34
CA LEU A 267 26.55 4.64 8.26
C LEU A 267 26.69 4.02 9.65
N PRO A 268 26.04 2.87 9.93
CA PRO A 268 26.30 2.13 11.15
C PRO A 268 27.79 1.74 11.25
N PRO A 269 28.43 1.85 12.42
CA PRO A 269 29.84 1.47 12.57
C PRO A 269 30.02 -0.05 12.36
N THR A 270 31.23 -0.46 11.97
CA THR A 270 31.52 -1.84 11.52
C THR A 270 31.16 -2.90 12.58
N ASP A 271 31.39 -2.60 13.85
CA ASP A 271 31.03 -3.45 14.98
C ASP A 271 29.51 -3.64 15.10
N ARG A 272 28.72 -2.60 14.82
CA ARG A 272 27.25 -2.67 14.78
C ARG A 272 26.75 -3.40 13.55
N ILE A 273 27.41 -3.29 12.41
CA ILE A 273 27.11 -4.08 11.21
C ILE A 273 27.37 -5.56 11.48
N GLN A 274 28.53 -5.90 12.05
CA GLN A 274 28.88 -7.26 12.41
C GLN A 274 27.91 -7.82 13.46
N TRP A 275 27.61 -7.06 14.51
CA TRP A 275 26.60 -7.42 15.50
C TRP A 275 25.25 -7.71 14.86
N ALA A 276 24.81 -6.89 13.91
CA ALA A 276 23.54 -7.08 13.22
C ALA A 276 23.54 -8.35 12.35
N GLN A 277 24.64 -8.60 11.62
CA GLN A 277 24.80 -9.81 10.80
C GLN A 277 24.79 -11.08 11.66
N GLU A 278 25.57 -11.09 12.74
CA GLU A 278 25.63 -12.22 13.68
C GLU A 278 24.28 -12.44 14.38
N LEU A 279 23.58 -11.36 14.80
CA LEU A 279 22.27 -11.47 15.44
C LEU A 279 21.24 -12.08 14.49
N VAL A 280 21.21 -11.63 13.23
CA VAL A 280 20.31 -12.14 12.20
C VAL A 280 20.61 -13.60 11.89
N HIS A 281 21.89 -13.98 11.86
CA HIS A 281 22.32 -15.38 11.68
C HIS A 281 21.89 -16.25 12.86
N ALA A 282 22.24 -15.86 14.08
CA ALA A 282 21.89 -16.58 15.29
C ALA A 282 20.36 -16.71 15.48
N TYR A 283 19.60 -15.68 15.13
CA TYR A 283 18.14 -15.73 15.13
C TYR A 283 17.63 -16.78 14.13
N SER A 284 18.19 -16.85 12.92
CA SER A 284 17.77 -17.86 11.92
C SER A 284 18.01 -19.29 12.38
N GLU A 285 19.13 -19.54 13.06
CA GLU A 285 19.41 -20.85 13.65
C GLU A 285 18.40 -21.18 14.76
N HIS A 286 18.09 -20.24 15.65
CA HIS A 286 17.16 -20.45 16.75
C HIS A 286 15.68 -20.54 16.30
N GLU A 287 15.29 -19.80 15.25
CA GLU A 287 13.97 -19.91 14.61
C GLU A 287 13.78 -21.30 14.00
N SER A 288 14.82 -21.87 13.38
CA SER A 288 14.77 -23.24 12.84
C SER A 288 14.55 -24.30 13.91
N LEU A 289 14.92 -24.00 15.16
CA LEU A 289 14.73 -24.84 16.34
C LEU A 289 13.43 -24.55 17.12
N GLY A 290 12.58 -23.64 16.62
CA GLY A 290 11.28 -23.32 17.22
C GLY A 290 11.34 -22.50 18.53
N LYS A 291 12.46 -21.82 18.82
CA LYS A 291 12.63 -21.00 20.03
C LYS A 291 12.42 -19.52 19.71
N GLY A 292 11.39 -18.90 20.29
CA GLY A 292 11.00 -17.51 20.02
C GLY A 292 11.81 -16.43 20.73
N ALA A 293 12.58 -16.78 21.77
CA ALA A 293 13.53 -15.92 22.45
C ALA A 293 14.79 -16.72 22.76
N PHE A 294 15.97 -16.12 22.56
CA PHE A 294 17.24 -16.75 22.85
C PHE A 294 18.23 -15.74 23.42
N GLN A 295 19.26 -16.24 24.08
CA GLN A 295 20.31 -15.40 24.62
C GLN A 295 21.40 -15.20 23.56
N PHE A 296 21.74 -13.96 23.25
CA PHE A 296 22.85 -13.61 22.37
C PHE A 296 23.70 -12.55 23.05
N ARG A 297 25.01 -12.83 23.18
CA ARG A 297 25.98 -11.95 23.88
C ARG A 297 25.48 -11.49 25.27
N GLY A 298 24.88 -12.41 26.02
CA GLY A 298 24.39 -12.16 27.38
C GLY A 298 23.03 -11.44 27.46
N GLN A 299 22.48 -10.96 26.35
CA GLN A 299 21.19 -10.27 26.29
C GLN A 299 20.09 -11.19 25.77
N MET A 300 18.87 -11.02 26.27
CA MET A 300 17.69 -11.70 25.74
C MET A 300 17.30 -11.03 24.43
N ILE A 301 17.24 -11.80 23.35
CA ILE A 301 16.87 -11.32 22.04
C ILE A 301 15.38 -11.51 21.84
N ASP A 302 14.72 -10.40 21.50
CA ASP A 302 13.33 -10.32 21.12
C ASP A 302 13.16 -9.77 19.68
N ARG A 303 11.91 -9.66 19.23
CA ARG A 303 11.58 -9.22 17.87
C ARG A 303 11.99 -7.77 17.56
N PRO A 304 11.83 -6.79 18.48
CA PRO A 304 12.36 -5.43 18.30
C PRO A 304 13.86 -5.36 18.01
N LEU A 305 14.69 -6.12 18.75
CA LEU A 305 16.14 -6.06 18.58
C LEU A 305 16.59 -6.67 17.23
N LEU A 306 15.90 -7.71 16.77
CA LEU A 306 16.06 -8.25 15.42
C LEU A 306 15.70 -7.20 14.35
N LEU A 307 14.58 -6.48 14.52
CA LEU A 307 14.17 -5.44 13.57
C LEU A 307 15.22 -4.34 13.44
N GLN A 308 15.84 -3.95 14.56
CA GLN A 308 16.96 -3.00 14.53
C GLN A 308 18.15 -3.53 13.72
N ALA A 309 18.54 -4.79 13.91
CA ALA A 309 19.62 -5.41 13.15
C ALA A 309 19.31 -5.50 11.65
N LEU A 310 18.07 -5.84 11.28
CA LEU A 310 17.66 -5.89 9.87
C LEU A 310 17.64 -4.52 9.20
N ASN A 311 17.17 -3.50 9.91
CA ASN A 311 17.21 -2.11 9.42
C ASN A 311 18.65 -1.65 9.17
N ILE A 312 19.59 -2.04 10.04
CA ILE A 312 21.04 -1.77 9.85
C ILE A 312 21.53 -2.41 8.55
N ILE A 313 21.25 -3.70 8.32
CA ILE A 313 21.73 -4.40 7.13
C ILE A 313 21.12 -3.81 5.85
N GLN A 314 19.80 -3.57 5.83
CA GLN A 314 19.13 -2.98 4.68
C GLN A 314 19.65 -1.58 4.35
N LEU A 315 19.96 -0.76 5.37
CA LEU A 315 20.55 0.55 5.17
C LEU A 315 21.92 0.43 4.49
N VAL A 316 22.79 -0.47 4.97
CA VAL A 316 24.11 -0.69 4.37
C VAL A 316 23.97 -1.13 2.91
N GLU A 317 23.14 -2.14 2.63
CA GLU A 317 22.89 -2.63 1.26
C GLU A 317 22.43 -1.51 0.32
N ARG A 318 21.47 -0.70 0.76
CA ARG A 318 20.91 0.42 -0.01
C ARG A 318 21.93 1.51 -0.32
N VAL A 319 22.90 1.72 0.57
CA VAL A 319 23.90 2.79 0.46
C VAL A 319 25.13 2.33 -0.34
N THR A 320 25.58 1.08 -0.18
CA THR A 320 26.81 0.58 -0.82
C THR A 320 26.60 0.03 -2.24
N ALA A 321 25.37 -0.29 -2.63
CA ALA A 321 25.04 -0.80 -3.97
C ALA A 321 23.89 -0.01 -4.67
N PRO A 322 23.98 1.32 -4.81
CA PRO A 322 22.86 2.14 -5.27
C PRO A 322 22.53 1.96 -6.78
N ASN A 323 23.49 1.52 -7.61
CA ASN A 323 23.30 1.33 -9.07
C ASN A 323 23.17 -0.13 -9.53
N GLN A 324 23.30 -1.09 -8.63
CA GLN A 324 22.72 -2.41 -8.86
C GLN A 324 21.27 -2.26 -8.47
N GLY A 325 20.38 -1.96 -9.42
CA GLY A 325 18.95 -1.74 -9.18
C GLY A 325 18.44 -2.70 -8.11
N SER A 326 18.27 -2.18 -6.89
CA SER A 326 17.95 -2.93 -5.68
C SER A 326 18.60 -4.31 -5.48
N LEU A 327 19.69 -4.74 -6.15
CA LEU A 327 19.88 -6.17 -6.42
C LEU A 327 18.48 -6.81 -6.61
N ALA A 328 17.86 -6.55 -7.75
CA ALA A 328 17.17 -7.61 -8.43
C ALA A 328 18.19 -8.74 -8.64
N ILE A 329 18.59 -9.40 -7.55
CA ILE A 329 18.52 -10.84 -7.56
C ILE A 329 17.07 -11.05 -7.96
N GLU A 330 16.88 -11.41 -9.22
CA GLU A 330 16.08 -12.58 -9.55
C GLU A 330 16.49 -13.74 -8.62
N THR A 331 16.29 -13.57 -7.31
CA THR A 331 15.89 -14.64 -6.46
C THR A 331 14.41 -14.55 -6.63
N GLU A 332 13.85 -15.51 -7.34
CA GLU A 332 12.61 -16.12 -6.93
C GLU A 332 12.34 -15.73 -5.47
N LEU A 333 11.29 -14.92 -5.22
CA LEU A 333 10.57 -14.98 -3.94
C LEU A 333 10.65 -16.44 -3.50
N PRO A 334 10.97 -16.82 -2.25
CA PRO A 334 10.96 -18.24 -1.86
C PRO A 334 9.67 -18.77 -2.45
N LYS A 335 9.79 -19.56 -3.53
CA LYS A 335 8.72 -19.64 -4.52
C LYS A 335 7.58 -20.17 -3.70
N LEU A 336 6.60 -19.32 -3.38
CA LEU A 336 5.49 -19.78 -2.57
C LEU A 336 4.85 -20.73 -3.55
N ASP A 337 5.15 -22.00 -3.36
CA ASP A 337 4.77 -23.03 -4.28
C ASP A 337 3.27 -23.16 -4.07
N ILE A 338 2.53 -22.46 -4.94
CA ILE A 338 1.08 -22.38 -4.86
C ILE A 338 0.50 -23.79 -5.00
N ASP A 339 1.16 -24.68 -5.73
CA ASP A 339 0.73 -26.05 -5.91
C ASP A 339 0.92 -26.84 -4.61
N GLU A 340 2.08 -26.70 -3.98
CA GLU A 340 2.33 -27.27 -2.65
C GLU A 340 1.35 -26.72 -1.61
N LEU A 341 1.04 -25.42 -1.64
CA LEU A 341 0.11 -24.80 -0.71
C LEU A 341 -1.33 -25.26 -0.93
N ILE A 342 -1.77 -25.42 -2.19
CA ILE A 342 -3.06 -26.03 -2.52
C ILE A 342 -3.12 -27.45 -1.97
N ILE A 343 -2.08 -28.27 -2.21
CA ILE A 343 -2.02 -29.66 -1.70
C ILE A 343 -2.10 -29.67 -0.16
N LYS A 344 -1.37 -28.76 0.49
CA LYS A 344 -1.38 -28.57 1.95
C LYS A 344 -2.77 -28.26 2.46
N VAL A 345 -3.44 -27.24 1.92
CA VAL A 345 -4.80 -26.83 2.29
C VAL A 345 -5.80 -27.96 2.06
N LEU A 346 -5.79 -28.60 0.88
CA LEU A 346 -6.68 -29.71 0.55
C LEU A 346 -6.43 -30.97 1.41
N SER A 347 -5.27 -31.09 2.04
CA SER A 347 -4.95 -32.19 2.94
C SER A 347 -5.39 -31.98 4.39
N VAL A 348 -5.83 -30.77 4.74
CA VAL A 348 -6.34 -30.43 6.08
C VAL A 348 -7.60 -31.26 6.36
N GLY A 349 -7.62 -31.94 7.50
CA GLY A 349 -8.71 -32.85 7.89
C GLY A 349 -8.36 -34.34 7.77
N LYS A 350 -7.20 -34.69 7.20
CA LYS A 350 -6.60 -36.03 7.38
C LYS A 350 -6.08 -36.19 8.82
N PRO A 351 -6.01 -37.41 9.37
CA PRO A 351 -5.39 -37.67 10.66
C PRO A 351 -4.00 -37.00 10.74
N GLU A 352 -3.71 -36.33 11.85
CA GLU A 352 -2.45 -35.59 12.12
C GLU A 352 -2.22 -34.29 11.32
N LYS A 353 -3.02 -33.99 10.28
CA LYS A 353 -2.88 -32.78 9.44
C LYS A 353 -3.87 -31.68 9.81
N SER A 354 -3.57 -30.95 10.88
CA SER A 354 -4.27 -29.68 11.18
C SER A 354 -3.68 -28.54 10.36
N LEU A 355 -4.48 -27.49 10.09
CA LEU A 355 -4.02 -26.32 9.33
C LEU A 355 -2.75 -25.71 9.91
N THR A 356 -2.72 -25.46 11.22
CA THR A 356 -1.62 -24.76 11.91
C THR A 356 -0.32 -25.57 11.96
N ARG A 357 -0.40 -26.89 11.80
CA ARG A 357 0.77 -27.77 11.65
C ARG A 357 1.25 -27.84 10.20
N THR A 358 0.33 -27.65 9.24
CA THR A 358 0.56 -27.87 7.82
C THR A 358 0.98 -26.58 7.09
N ILE A 359 0.45 -25.44 7.51
CA ILE A 359 0.63 -24.13 6.88
C ILE A 359 1.13 -23.15 7.92
N LYS A 360 2.25 -22.48 7.63
CA LYS A 360 2.84 -21.51 8.55
C LYS A 360 2.19 -20.14 8.34
N GLU A 361 2.14 -19.32 9.40
CA GLU A 361 1.63 -17.94 9.34
C GLU A 361 2.30 -17.12 8.23
N GLN A 362 3.60 -17.34 8.02
CA GLN A 362 4.38 -16.63 7.02
C GLN A 362 3.98 -16.99 5.58
N ASP A 363 3.59 -18.23 5.34
CA ASP A 363 3.10 -18.69 4.03
C ASP A 363 1.76 -18.01 3.74
N LEU A 364 0.90 -17.85 4.75
CA LEU A 364 -0.37 -17.12 4.63
C LEU A 364 -0.17 -15.61 4.38
N ILE A 365 0.80 -14.97 5.05
CA ILE A 365 1.13 -13.56 4.82
C ILE A 365 1.72 -13.37 3.41
N ALA A 366 2.57 -14.29 2.95
CA ALA A 366 3.10 -14.28 1.59
C ALA A 366 1.99 -14.49 0.56
N LEU A 367 1.04 -15.39 0.83
CA LEU A 367 -0.13 -15.63 -0.01
C LEU A 367 -1.00 -14.38 -0.14
N CYS A 368 -1.35 -13.74 0.99
CA CYS A 368 -2.05 -12.46 1.02
C CYS A 368 -1.31 -11.42 0.18
N THR A 369 0.02 -11.40 0.31
CA THR A 369 0.86 -10.45 -0.41
C THR A 369 0.73 -10.63 -1.92
N LEU A 370 0.84 -11.86 -2.41
CA LEU A 370 0.72 -12.19 -3.83
C LEU A 370 -0.69 -11.95 -4.37
N ALA A 371 -1.72 -12.42 -3.66
CA ALA A 371 -3.12 -12.22 -4.06
C ALA A 371 -3.45 -10.73 -4.20
N ARG A 372 -3.01 -9.90 -3.24
CA ARG A 372 -3.17 -8.45 -3.28
C ARG A 372 -2.53 -7.83 -4.53
N THR A 373 -1.35 -8.29 -4.95
CA THR A 373 -0.70 -7.79 -6.17
C THR A 373 -1.58 -8.05 -7.38
N ILE A 374 -2.13 -9.26 -7.51
CA ILE A 374 -2.97 -9.66 -8.65
C ILE A 374 -4.28 -8.86 -8.65
N PHE A 375 -4.93 -8.69 -7.50
CA PHE A 375 -6.12 -7.84 -7.42
C PHE A 375 -5.84 -6.41 -7.86
N LEU A 376 -4.68 -5.84 -7.50
CA LEU A 376 -4.31 -4.48 -7.90
C LEU A 376 -4.00 -4.34 -9.40
N GLN A 377 -3.51 -5.40 -10.03
CA GLN A 377 -3.22 -5.44 -11.47
C GLN A 377 -4.50 -5.56 -12.33
N GLN A 378 -5.57 -6.11 -11.78
CA GLN A 378 -6.86 -6.20 -12.46
C GLN A 378 -7.71 -4.95 -12.21
N SER A 379 -8.79 -4.79 -12.96
CA SER A 379 -9.75 -3.71 -12.72
C SER A 379 -10.51 -3.92 -11.40
N VAL A 380 -10.99 -2.83 -10.80
CA VAL A 380 -11.93 -2.86 -9.65
C VAL A 380 -13.34 -3.33 -10.06
N PHE A 381 -13.61 -3.29 -11.36
CA PHE A 381 -14.80 -3.80 -12.04
C PHE A 381 -14.38 -4.91 -13.01
N ILE A 382 -14.69 -6.16 -12.67
CA ILE A 382 -14.20 -7.34 -13.39
C ILE A 382 -15.07 -7.60 -14.62
N GLU A 383 -14.50 -7.49 -15.81
CA GLU A 383 -15.22 -7.74 -17.07
C GLU A 383 -14.72 -9.05 -17.68
N VAL A 384 -15.60 -10.04 -17.83
CA VAL A 384 -15.26 -11.41 -18.24
C VAL A 384 -16.32 -11.97 -19.17
N THR A 385 -15.99 -13.02 -19.91
CA THR A 385 -16.94 -13.70 -20.81
C THR A 385 -17.36 -15.06 -20.26
N ALA A 386 -18.56 -15.50 -20.65
CA ALA A 386 -19.00 -16.87 -20.47
C ALA A 386 -18.14 -17.83 -21.33
N PRO A 387 -18.03 -19.13 -20.99
CA PRO A 387 -18.73 -19.83 -19.92
C PRO A 387 -18.12 -19.56 -18.54
N ILE A 388 -18.97 -19.39 -17.52
CA ILE A 388 -18.55 -19.11 -16.14
C ILE A 388 -19.56 -19.62 -15.10
N LYS A 389 -19.06 -19.97 -13.91
CA LYS A 389 -19.86 -20.36 -12.76
C LYS A 389 -19.86 -19.26 -11.71
N ILE A 390 -21.04 -18.79 -11.32
CA ILE A 390 -21.23 -17.73 -10.33
C ILE A 390 -21.69 -18.35 -9.01
N CYS A 391 -20.98 -18.02 -7.93
CA CYS A 391 -21.22 -18.54 -6.58
C CYS A 391 -21.44 -17.39 -5.60
N GLY A 392 -22.35 -17.57 -4.65
CA GLY A 392 -22.62 -16.62 -3.56
C GLY A 392 -21.76 -16.87 -2.32
N ASP A 393 -22.31 -16.52 -1.16
CA ASP A 393 -21.69 -16.60 0.16
C ASP A 393 -21.23 -18.03 0.49
N VAL A 394 -20.10 -18.14 1.19
CA VAL A 394 -19.55 -19.43 1.68
C VAL A 394 -19.24 -19.43 3.18
N HIS A 395 -18.97 -18.27 3.78
CA HIS A 395 -18.84 -18.07 5.23
C HIS A 395 -18.07 -19.16 5.98
N GLY A 396 -16.84 -19.45 5.57
CA GLY A 396 -15.97 -20.40 6.25
C GLY A 396 -16.45 -21.86 6.27
N GLN A 397 -17.44 -22.25 5.45
CA GLN A 397 -17.90 -23.63 5.30
C GLN A 397 -16.99 -24.43 4.34
N TYR A 398 -15.74 -24.65 4.75
CA TYR A 398 -14.70 -25.24 3.91
C TYR A 398 -15.07 -26.60 3.30
N SER A 399 -15.69 -27.49 4.07
CA SER A 399 -16.13 -28.80 3.56
C SER A 399 -17.17 -28.69 2.44
N ASP A 400 -18.06 -27.69 2.53
CA ASP A 400 -19.09 -27.46 1.51
C ASP A 400 -18.49 -26.83 0.26
N VAL A 401 -17.48 -25.97 0.40
CA VAL A 401 -16.68 -25.45 -0.73
C VAL A 401 -16.01 -26.59 -1.49
N LEU A 402 -15.39 -27.56 -0.80
CA LEU A 402 -14.80 -28.72 -1.47
C LEU A 402 -15.85 -29.60 -2.16
N ARG A 403 -17.02 -29.76 -1.54
CA ARG A 403 -18.15 -30.48 -2.14
C ARG A 403 -18.69 -29.75 -3.37
N LEU A 404 -18.78 -28.41 -3.33
CA LEU A 404 -19.17 -27.57 -4.45
C LEU A 404 -18.23 -27.79 -5.64
N PHE A 405 -16.91 -27.74 -5.44
CA PHE A 405 -15.96 -28.04 -6.51
C PHE A 405 -16.00 -29.50 -6.96
N SER A 406 -16.27 -30.46 -6.07
CA SER A 406 -16.38 -31.87 -6.48
C SER A 406 -17.56 -32.14 -7.43
N ILE A 407 -18.63 -31.35 -7.32
CA ILE A 407 -19.84 -31.48 -8.15
C ILE A 407 -19.74 -30.61 -9.39
N THR A 408 -19.24 -29.39 -9.23
CA THR A 408 -19.22 -28.38 -10.30
C THR A 408 -17.95 -28.41 -11.15
N GLY A 409 -16.90 -29.10 -10.69
CA GLY A 409 -15.55 -29.14 -11.28
C GLY A 409 -14.55 -28.31 -10.45
N PHE A 410 -13.27 -28.69 -10.48
CA PHE A 410 -12.22 -27.91 -9.80
C PHE A 410 -11.57 -26.92 -10.77
N PRO A 411 -11.13 -25.73 -10.33
CA PRO A 411 -10.34 -24.84 -11.16
C PRO A 411 -9.06 -25.54 -11.69
N PRO A 412 -8.71 -25.42 -12.98
CA PRO A 412 -9.26 -24.49 -13.98
C PRO A 412 -10.28 -25.14 -14.94
N GLN A 413 -10.89 -26.28 -14.60
CA GLN A 413 -11.84 -26.97 -15.50
C GLN A 413 -13.02 -26.08 -15.89
N HIS A 414 -13.41 -25.16 -15.00
CA HIS A 414 -14.39 -24.13 -15.25
C HIS A 414 -13.92 -22.79 -14.69
N ASN A 415 -14.39 -21.70 -15.31
CA ASN A 415 -14.21 -20.35 -14.78
C ASN A 415 -15.16 -20.12 -13.61
N TYR A 416 -14.71 -19.39 -12.59
CA TYR A 416 -15.50 -19.06 -11.40
C TYR A 416 -15.50 -17.57 -11.11
N LEU A 417 -16.66 -17.04 -10.74
CA LEU A 417 -16.84 -15.72 -10.13
C LEU A 417 -17.57 -15.89 -8.81
N PHE A 418 -16.90 -15.63 -7.68
CA PHE A 418 -17.55 -15.60 -6.39
C PHE A 418 -17.95 -14.17 -5.99
N LEU A 419 -19.14 -14.03 -5.43
CA LEU A 419 -19.76 -12.72 -5.17
C LEU A 419 -19.35 -12.06 -3.86
N GLY A 420 -18.74 -12.77 -2.91
CA GLY A 420 -18.26 -12.22 -1.64
C GLY A 420 -18.55 -13.14 -0.45
N ASP A 421 -18.31 -12.64 0.76
CA ASP A 421 -18.61 -13.28 2.05
C ASP A 421 -17.98 -14.67 2.19
N TYR A 422 -16.66 -14.65 2.17
CA TYR A 422 -15.81 -15.83 2.30
C TYR A 422 -15.58 -16.24 3.74
N VAL A 423 -15.51 -15.24 4.61
CA VAL A 423 -15.13 -15.37 6.02
C VAL A 423 -16.32 -15.06 6.95
N ASP A 424 -16.05 -15.20 8.25
CA ASP A 424 -16.99 -15.12 9.37
C ASP A 424 -18.05 -16.22 9.42
N ARG A 425 -18.69 -16.33 10.60
CA ARG A 425 -19.82 -17.22 10.94
C ARG A 425 -19.49 -18.71 10.97
N GLY A 426 -18.84 -19.24 9.94
CA GLY A 426 -18.37 -20.62 9.89
C GLY A 426 -17.08 -20.86 10.67
N HIS A 427 -16.62 -22.11 10.65
CA HIS A 427 -15.53 -22.58 11.53
C HIS A 427 -14.15 -22.68 10.86
N GLN A 428 -14.09 -22.61 9.52
CA GLN A 428 -12.88 -22.85 8.73
C GLN A 428 -12.62 -21.71 7.74
N ASN A 429 -12.64 -20.47 8.25
CA ASN A 429 -12.53 -19.28 7.42
C ASN A 429 -11.14 -19.17 6.78
N ILE A 430 -10.08 -19.50 7.54
CA ILE A 430 -8.71 -19.42 7.04
C ILE A 430 -8.51 -20.43 5.91
N GLU A 431 -9.02 -21.66 6.01
CA GLU A 431 -8.95 -22.66 4.94
C GLU A 431 -9.59 -22.18 3.64
N VAL A 432 -10.83 -21.66 3.73
CA VAL A 432 -11.58 -21.14 2.57
C VAL A 432 -10.79 -20.06 1.86
N ILE A 433 -10.42 -19.00 2.58
CA ILE A 433 -9.78 -17.85 1.94
C ILE A 433 -8.37 -18.17 1.45
N THR A 434 -7.65 -19.08 2.14
CA THR A 434 -6.34 -19.55 1.68
C THR A 434 -6.48 -20.30 0.36
N LEU A 435 -7.44 -21.22 0.24
CA LEU A 435 -7.68 -21.94 -1.02
C LEU A 435 -8.06 -20.99 -2.16
N PHE A 436 -8.93 -20.02 -1.88
CA PHE A 436 -9.41 -19.06 -2.88
C PHE A 436 -8.29 -18.15 -3.36
N PHE A 437 -7.43 -17.65 -2.48
CA PHE A 437 -6.25 -16.88 -2.88
C PHE A 437 -5.25 -17.73 -3.67
N CYS A 438 -5.06 -19.00 -3.32
CA CYS A 438 -4.23 -19.90 -4.11
C CYS A 438 -4.77 -20.05 -5.54
N TYR A 439 -6.08 -20.27 -5.70
CA TYR A 439 -6.69 -20.34 -7.03
C TYR A 439 -6.66 -19.02 -7.77
N LYS A 440 -6.84 -17.88 -7.07
CA LYS A 440 -6.70 -16.55 -7.67
C LYS A 440 -5.29 -16.32 -8.22
N ILE A 441 -4.27 -16.78 -7.50
CA ILE A 441 -2.88 -16.64 -7.94
C ILE A 441 -2.55 -17.61 -9.07
N LYS A 442 -3.03 -18.85 -8.98
CA LYS A 442 -2.74 -19.88 -9.98
C LYS A 442 -3.48 -19.65 -11.30
N TYR A 443 -4.69 -19.12 -11.23
CA TYR A 443 -5.60 -18.95 -12.37
C TYR A 443 -6.21 -17.53 -12.38
N PRO A 444 -5.39 -16.47 -12.52
CA PRO A 444 -5.84 -15.08 -12.37
C PRO A 444 -6.92 -14.67 -13.38
N GLU A 445 -6.93 -15.30 -14.56
CA GLU A 445 -7.87 -15.04 -15.67
C GLU A 445 -9.03 -16.05 -15.74
N ASN A 446 -9.14 -17.00 -14.80
CA ASN A 446 -10.23 -17.99 -14.75
C ASN A 446 -10.94 -18.03 -13.39
N PHE A 447 -10.33 -17.49 -12.33
CA PHE A 447 -10.87 -17.49 -10.98
C PHE A 447 -10.95 -16.07 -10.43
N PHE A 448 -12.18 -15.59 -10.22
CA PHE A 448 -12.49 -14.21 -9.86
C PHE A 448 -13.22 -14.17 -8.51
N LEU A 449 -12.85 -13.18 -7.70
CA LEU A 449 -13.35 -13.00 -6.33
C LEU A 449 -13.77 -11.56 -6.16
N LEU A 450 -15.07 -11.31 -5.97
CA LEU A 450 -15.62 -10.01 -5.63
C LEU A 450 -15.62 -9.81 -4.11
N ARG A 451 -15.67 -8.56 -3.69
CA ARG A 451 -15.70 -8.22 -2.29
C ARG A 451 -17.11 -8.36 -1.72
N GLY A 452 -17.27 -9.05 -0.60
CA GLY A 452 -18.48 -9.03 0.21
C GLY A 452 -18.41 -8.04 1.36
N ASN A 453 -19.50 -7.91 2.13
CA ASN A 453 -19.53 -7.02 3.28
C ASN A 453 -18.69 -7.57 4.46
N HIS A 454 -18.45 -8.89 4.50
CA HIS A 454 -17.58 -9.53 5.49
C HIS A 454 -16.08 -9.40 5.17
N GLU A 455 -15.72 -9.03 3.95
CA GLU A 455 -14.34 -8.63 3.60
C GLU A 455 -14.04 -7.16 3.98
N CYS A 456 -14.62 -6.69 5.08
CA CYS A 456 -14.40 -5.37 5.68
C CYS A 456 -13.93 -5.52 7.14
N PRO A 457 -12.88 -4.78 7.57
CA PRO A 457 -12.35 -4.86 8.93
C PRO A 457 -13.41 -4.63 10.00
N SER A 458 -14.31 -3.66 9.79
CA SER A 458 -15.39 -3.33 10.73
C SER A 458 -16.33 -4.51 11.03
N ILE A 459 -16.51 -5.42 10.07
CA ILE A 459 -17.42 -6.56 10.16
C ILE A 459 -16.69 -7.80 10.67
N ASN A 460 -15.62 -8.21 10.00
CA ASN A 460 -14.91 -9.45 10.33
C ASN A 460 -14.07 -9.38 11.61
N ARG A 461 -14.03 -8.20 12.24
CA ARG A 461 -13.57 -8.03 13.62
C ARG A 461 -14.48 -8.70 14.64
N VAL A 462 -15.79 -8.75 14.37
CA VAL A 462 -16.82 -9.11 15.35
C VAL A 462 -17.46 -10.47 15.05
N TYR A 463 -17.53 -10.87 13.77
CA TYR A 463 -18.31 -12.05 13.35
C TYR A 463 -17.50 -13.35 13.20
N GLY A 464 -16.24 -13.38 13.66
CA GLY A 464 -15.50 -14.61 13.94
C GLY A 464 -14.11 -14.70 13.30
N PHE A 465 -13.85 -14.04 12.18
CA PHE A 465 -12.58 -14.20 11.46
C PHE A 465 -11.38 -13.66 12.23
N PHE A 466 -11.52 -12.50 12.88
CA PHE A 466 -10.48 -11.96 13.76
C PHE A 466 -10.18 -12.91 14.92
N GLU A 467 -11.21 -13.44 15.57
CA GLU A 467 -11.04 -14.40 16.66
C GLU A 467 -10.34 -15.66 16.16
N GLU A 468 -10.72 -16.19 15.00
CA GLU A 468 -10.09 -17.37 14.41
C GLU A 468 -8.60 -17.16 14.13
N CYS A 469 -8.22 -16.02 13.56
CA CYS A 469 -6.81 -15.67 13.30
C CYS A 469 -5.99 -15.67 14.61
N ASN A 470 -6.52 -15.07 15.68
CA ASN A 470 -5.82 -15.03 16.97
C ASN A 470 -5.81 -16.37 17.68
N ARG A 471 -6.92 -17.11 17.66
CA ARG A 471 -7.03 -18.40 18.34
C ARG A 471 -6.12 -19.44 17.71
N ARG A 472 -5.99 -19.45 16.39
CA ARG A 472 -5.23 -20.48 15.65
C ARG A 472 -3.77 -20.14 15.43
N TYR A 473 -3.45 -18.87 15.18
CA TYR A 473 -2.09 -18.42 14.87
C TYR A 473 -1.51 -17.44 15.88
N SER A 474 -2.28 -17.03 16.90
CA SER A 474 -1.87 -16.03 17.90
C SER A 474 -1.37 -14.73 17.26
N SER A 475 -1.99 -14.35 16.13
CA SER A 475 -1.49 -13.27 15.28
C SER A 475 -2.59 -12.32 14.79
N THR A 476 -2.68 -11.16 15.45
CA THR A 476 -3.40 -9.99 14.93
C THR A 476 -2.82 -9.53 13.59
N ARG A 477 -1.51 -9.73 13.38
CA ARG A 477 -0.82 -9.38 12.13
C ARG A 477 -1.36 -10.17 10.94
N LEU A 478 -1.63 -11.47 11.12
CA LEU A 478 -2.21 -12.30 10.08
C LEU A 478 -3.58 -11.74 9.64
N TRP A 479 -4.42 -11.38 10.61
CA TRP A 479 -5.71 -10.73 10.32
C TRP A 479 -5.54 -9.42 9.55
N LEU A 480 -4.59 -8.56 9.94
CA LEU A 480 -4.28 -7.32 9.22
C LEU A 480 -3.81 -7.58 7.78
N ALA A 481 -3.01 -8.61 7.53
CA ALA A 481 -2.58 -8.98 6.18
C ALA A 481 -3.75 -9.40 5.28
N PHE A 482 -4.74 -10.10 5.85
CA PHE A 482 -6.00 -10.37 5.16
C PHE A 482 -6.77 -9.09 4.87
N GLN A 483 -6.87 -8.15 5.83
CA GLN A 483 -7.58 -6.88 5.63
C GLN A 483 -6.95 -6.04 4.49
N GLU A 484 -5.62 -5.94 4.44
CA GLU A 484 -4.92 -5.27 3.35
C GLU A 484 -5.19 -5.91 1.99
N THR A 485 -5.40 -7.23 1.96
CA THR A 485 -5.72 -7.97 0.73
C THR A 485 -7.18 -7.75 0.33
N PHE A 486 -8.11 -7.85 1.28
CA PHE A 486 -9.53 -7.59 1.09
C PHE A 486 -9.81 -6.17 0.57
N SER A 487 -9.06 -5.18 1.06
CA SER A 487 -9.16 -3.80 0.59
C SER A 487 -8.84 -3.61 -0.89
N ALA A 488 -8.12 -4.55 -1.50
CA ALA A 488 -7.75 -4.50 -2.91
C ALA A 488 -8.76 -5.20 -3.84
N MET A 489 -9.72 -5.94 -3.28
CA MET A 489 -10.65 -6.76 -4.04
C MET A 489 -11.63 -5.91 -4.86
N PRO A 490 -12.03 -6.37 -6.07
CA PRO A 490 -13.03 -5.70 -6.90
C PRO A 490 -14.43 -5.76 -6.25
N PHE A 491 -15.26 -4.75 -6.49
CA PHE A 491 -16.60 -4.66 -5.87
C PHE A 491 -17.70 -5.32 -6.72
N SER A 492 -17.51 -5.34 -8.03
CA SER A 492 -18.52 -5.84 -8.97
C SER A 492 -17.85 -6.44 -10.21
N GLY A 493 -18.63 -7.19 -10.98
CA GLY A 493 -18.20 -7.71 -12.27
C GLY A 493 -19.32 -7.70 -13.30
N LEU A 494 -18.96 -7.91 -14.55
CA LEU A 494 -19.85 -7.95 -15.70
C LEU A 494 -19.50 -9.16 -16.54
N VAL A 495 -20.45 -10.07 -16.69
CA VAL A 495 -20.30 -11.27 -17.52
C VAL A 495 -20.94 -11.04 -18.88
N SER A 496 -20.13 -11.16 -19.92
CA SER A 496 -20.49 -11.01 -21.33
C SER A 496 -21.33 -9.75 -21.60
N GLU A 497 -20.98 -8.65 -20.94
CA GLU A 497 -21.66 -7.34 -21.06
C GLU A 497 -23.15 -7.34 -20.65
N ARG A 498 -23.71 -8.47 -20.20
CA ARG A 498 -25.15 -8.65 -19.98
C ARG A 498 -25.53 -8.98 -18.55
N ILE A 499 -24.64 -9.56 -17.75
CA ILE A 499 -24.95 -9.97 -16.37
C ILE A 499 -24.09 -9.19 -15.39
N LEU A 500 -24.69 -8.25 -14.68
CA LEU A 500 -24.02 -7.43 -13.68
C LEU A 500 -24.00 -8.16 -12.33
N CYS A 501 -22.81 -8.35 -11.77
CA CYS A 501 -22.55 -9.15 -10.58
C CYS A 501 -22.04 -8.28 -9.42
N MET A 502 -22.57 -8.45 -8.22
CA MET A 502 -22.10 -7.80 -6.98
C MET A 502 -22.52 -8.60 -5.74
N HIS A 503 -22.03 -8.25 -4.56
CA HIS A 503 -22.46 -8.91 -3.32
C HIS A 503 -23.83 -8.42 -2.84
N GLY A 504 -23.87 -7.12 -2.56
CA GLY A 504 -25.01 -6.33 -2.12
C GLY A 504 -26.02 -6.18 -3.25
N GLY A 505 -26.29 -4.96 -3.66
CA GLY A 505 -27.17 -4.74 -4.78
C GLY A 505 -26.98 -3.36 -5.37
N LEU A 506 -28.06 -2.83 -5.91
CA LEU A 506 -28.03 -1.54 -6.57
C LEU A 506 -27.78 -0.40 -5.59
N SER A 507 -27.33 0.74 -6.12
CA SER A 507 -27.23 1.99 -5.39
C SER A 507 -28.07 3.07 -6.06
N PRO A 508 -28.71 3.99 -5.31
CA PRO A 508 -29.36 5.17 -5.90
C PRO A 508 -28.35 6.10 -6.59
N LYS A 509 -27.05 5.94 -6.31
CA LYS A 509 -25.95 6.70 -6.93
C LYS A 509 -25.44 6.07 -8.23
N LEU A 510 -25.81 4.82 -8.53
CA LEU A 510 -25.34 4.13 -9.72
C LEU A 510 -26.15 4.59 -10.95
N THR A 511 -25.49 5.26 -11.89
CA THR A 511 -26.14 5.73 -13.13
C THR A 511 -25.50 5.20 -14.41
N SER A 512 -24.25 4.75 -14.37
CA SER A 512 -23.55 4.15 -15.52
C SER A 512 -22.54 3.09 -15.06
N LEU A 513 -22.18 2.18 -15.97
CA LEU A 513 -21.13 1.19 -15.73
C LEU A 513 -19.74 1.82 -15.58
N SER A 514 -19.50 3.00 -16.17
CA SER A 514 -18.23 3.72 -16.02
C SER A 514 -17.95 4.09 -14.56
N MET A 515 -18.98 4.44 -13.78
CA MET A 515 -18.82 4.71 -12.35
C MET A 515 -18.25 3.52 -11.57
N LEU A 516 -18.54 2.29 -12.00
CA LEU A 516 -18.00 1.07 -11.39
C LEU A 516 -16.52 0.89 -11.74
N ARG A 517 -16.11 1.25 -12.96
CA ARG A 517 -14.70 1.23 -13.41
C ARG A 517 -13.84 2.25 -12.66
N ASP A 518 -14.41 3.40 -12.33
CA ASP A 518 -13.73 4.51 -11.66
C ASP A 518 -13.71 4.40 -10.13
N LEU A 519 -14.25 3.33 -9.54
CA LEU A 519 -14.26 3.15 -8.09
C LEU A 519 -12.84 3.05 -7.53
N SER A 520 -12.63 3.69 -6.38
CA SER A 520 -11.35 3.58 -5.67
C SER A 520 -11.38 2.40 -4.69
N ARG A 521 -10.27 1.68 -4.60
CA ARG A 521 -10.10 0.63 -3.59
C ARG A 521 -9.93 1.25 -2.21
N THR A 522 -10.73 0.82 -1.26
CA THR A 522 -10.80 1.38 0.11
C THR A 522 -10.70 0.28 1.16
N MET A 523 -10.19 0.58 2.36
CA MET A 523 -10.15 -0.39 3.47
C MET A 523 -11.53 -0.68 4.04
N ASP A 524 -12.24 0.35 4.51
CA ASP A 524 -13.68 0.27 4.83
C ASP A 524 -14.43 1.25 3.90
N PRO A 525 -15.50 0.82 3.23
CA PRO A 525 -16.35 1.70 2.45
C PRO A 525 -16.98 2.81 3.32
N PRO A 526 -16.90 4.09 2.93
CA PRO A 526 -17.52 5.17 3.71
C PRO A 526 -19.05 5.09 3.67
N SER A 527 -19.72 5.54 4.71
CA SER A 527 -21.19 5.62 4.78
C SER A 527 -21.65 7.08 4.77
N PRO A 528 -22.51 7.53 3.82
CA PRO A 528 -23.10 6.78 2.71
C PRO A 528 -22.24 6.83 1.42
N SER A 529 -22.05 5.71 0.72
CA SER A 529 -21.30 5.66 -0.56
C SER A 529 -21.77 4.57 -1.52
N LEU A 530 -21.46 4.73 -2.82
CA LEU A 530 -21.72 3.70 -3.83
C LEU A 530 -21.05 2.37 -3.48
N HIS A 531 -19.79 2.39 -3.02
CA HIS A 531 -19.07 1.20 -2.56
C HIS A 531 -19.85 0.44 -1.48
N LEU A 532 -20.38 1.17 -0.50
CA LEU A 532 -21.12 0.56 0.61
C LEU A 532 -22.43 -0.08 0.10
N ASP A 533 -23.15 0.60 -0.78
CA ASP A 533 -24.42 0.10 -1.32
C ASP A 533 -24.22 -1.18 -2.14
N LEU A 534 -23.15 -1.25 -2.95
CA LEU A 534 -22.78 -2.45 -3.70
C LEU A 534 -22.51 -3.68 -2.82
N LEU A 535 -22.25 -3.48 -1.52
CA LEU A 535 -22.02 -4.56 -0.56
C LEU A 535 -23.21 -4.85 0.37
N TRP A 536 -24.15 -3.90 0.54
CA TRP A 536 -25.13 -3.96 1.62
C TRP A 536 -26.60 -3.80 1.21
N SER A 537 -26.90 -3.31 0.01
CA SER A 537 -28.31 -3.10 -0.36
C SER A 537 -29.02 -4.42 -0.66
N ASP A 538 -30.34 -4.43 -0.46
CA ASP A 538 -31.18 -5.63 -0.60
C ASP A 538 -32.40 -5.37 -1.51
N PRO A 539 -32.82 -6.33 -2.34
CA PRO A 539 -34.12 -6.27 -3.00
C PRO A 539 -35.27 -6.52 -2.02
N ASP A 540 -36.38 -5.81 -2.19
CA ASP A 540 -37.61 -5.98 -1.39
C ASP A 540 -38.86 -5.86 -2.29
N ASN A 541 -39.75 -6.85 -2.24
CA ASN A 541 -40.95 -6.89 -3.07
C ASN A 541 -42.09 -6.00 -2.53
N THR A 542 -41.98 -5.51 -1.30
CA THR A 542 -43.00 -4.70 -0.63
C THR A 542 -42.91 -3.21 -0.97
N ILE A 543 -41.84 -2.78 -1.65
CA ILE A 543 -41.60 -1.36 -1.99
C ILE A 543 -41.51 -1.15 -3.50
N SER A 544 -41.83 0.06 -3.95
CA SER A 544 -41.83 0.46 -5.37
C SER A 544 -40.65 1.38 -5.75
N GLY A 545 -39.67 1.55 -4.86
CA GLY A 545 -38.56 2.50 -5.03
C GLY A 545 -37.40 2.18 -4.10
N TRP A 546 -36.78 3.21 -3.52
CA TRP A 546 -35.75 3.08 -2.50
C TRP A 546 -36.34 3.32 -1.10
N ALA A 547 -35.91 2.54 -0.11
CA ALA A 547 -36.19 2.83 1.30
C ALA A 547 -34.95 2.50 2.16
N PRO A 548 -34.84 3.03 3.39
CA PRO A 548 -33.75 2.68 4.31
C PRO A 548 -33.77 1.17 4.63
N ASN A 549 -32.60 0.54 4.66
CA ASN A 549 -32.51 -0.89 4.99
C ASN A 549 -32.66 -1.12 6.51
N LEU A 550 -33.44 -2.13 6.90
CA LEU A 550 -33.62 -2.55 8.30
C LEU A 550 -32.32 -3.05 8.95
N ARG A 551 -31.30 -3.38 8.15
CA ARG A 551 -29.94 -3.67 8.63
C ARG A 551 -29.25 -2.46 9.28
N GLY A 552 -29.81 -1.26 9.14
CA GLY A 552 -29.24 -0.01 9.65
C GLY A 552 -28.13 0.57 8.78
N VAL A 553 -27.93 0.01 7.57
CA VAL A 553 -26.89 0.42 6.62
C VAL A 553 -27.41 0.25 5.19
N SER A 554 -27.08 1.21 4.31
CA SER A 554 -27.55 1.24 2.91
C SER A 554 -29.09 1.26 2.75
N TYR A 555 -29.59 0.75 1.62
CA TYR A 555 -30.97 0.87 1.17
C TYR A 555 -31.56 -0.49 0.79
N VAL A 556 -32.88 -0.58 0.80
CA VAL A 556 -33.65 -1.60 0.07
C VAL A 556 -34.17 -1.02 -1.24
N PHE A 557 -34.35 -1.86 -2.26
CA PHE A 557 -34.86 -1.45 -3.58
C PHE A 557 -35.93 -2.38 -4.16
N GLY A 558 -36.94 -1.77 -4.80
CA GLY A 558 -38.09 -2.48 -5.38
C GLY A 558 -37.87 -3.03 -6.79
N PRO A 559 -38.82 -3.83 -7.32
CA PRO A 559 -38.75 -4.40 -8.68
C PRO A 559 -38.65 -3.35 -9.79
N SER A 560 -39.29 -2.20 -9.61
CA SER A 560 -39.24 -1.06 -10.53
C SER A 560 -37.82 -0.53 -10.72
N ILE A 561 -37.02 -0.49 -9.64
CA ILE A 561 -35.62 -0.04 -9.67
C ILE A 561 -34.78 -1.03 -10.47
N VAL A 562 -34.96 -2.33 -10.25
CA VAL A 562 -34.25 -3.37 -11.01
C VAL A 562 -34.54 -3.26 -12.50
N ASN A 563 -35.82 -3.17 -12.88
CA ASN A 563 -36.23 -3.05 -14.27
C ASN A 563 -35.63 -1.81 -14.95
N LYS A 564 -35.73 -0.66 -14.28
CA LYS A 564 -35.15 0.60 -14.77
C LYS A 564 -33.63 0.51 -14.92
N MET A 565 -32.94 -0.06 -13.94
CA MET A 565 -31.48 -0.18 -13.97
C MET A 565 -31.00 -1.14 -15.06
N CYS A 566 -31.73 -2.23 -15.31
CA CYS A 566 -31.41 -3.14 -16.41
C CYS A 566 -31.50 -2.44 -17.77
N GLU A 567 -32.56 -1.65 -17.99
CA GLU A 567 -32.71 -0.85 -19.21
C GLU A 567 -31.65 0.25 -19.31
N GLN A 568 -31.39 0.96 -18.21
CA GLN A 568 -30.45 2.08 -18.19
C GLN A 568 -28.99 1.66 -18.41
N LEU A 569 -28.60 0.48 -17.90
CA LEU A 569 -27.24 -0.05 -18.02
C LEU A 569 -27.07 -1.01 -19.21
N ASP A 570 -28.12 -1.26 -19.99
CA ASP A 570 -28.17 -2.23 -21.10
C ASP A 570 -27.74 -3.67 -20.71
N ILE A 571 -28.26 -4.13 -19.56
CA ILE A 571 -28.01 -5.46 -19.00
C ILE A 571 -29.31 -6.27 -18.92
N ASP A 572 -29.18 -7.60 -18.97
CA ASP A 572 -30.30 -8.54 -18.93
C ASP A 572 -30.60 -9.05 -17.52
N LEU A 573 -29.56 -9.17 -16.68
CA LEU A 573 -29.65 -9.80 -15.36
C LEU A 573 -28.69 -9.15 -14.36
N ILE A 574 -29.15 -9.03 -13.11
CA ILE A 574 -28.31 -8.74 -11.95
C ILE A 574 -28.13 -10.03 -11.13
N ALA A 575 -26.90 -10.47 -10.91
CA ALA A 575 -26.58 -11.59 -10.04
C ALA A 575 -25.97 -11.09 -8.72
N ARG A 576 -26.60 -11.44 -7.60
CA ARG A 576 -26.19 -10.97 -6.26
C ARG A 576 -26.22 -12.06 -5.19
N ALA A 577 -25.75 -11.77 -3.97
CA ALA A 577 -25.64 -12.74 -2.87
C ALA A 577 -26.24 -12.24 -1.54
N HIS A 578 -25.54 -12.30 -0.40
CA HIS A 578 -25.84 -11.61 0.89
C HIS A 578 -27.12 -11.98 1.66
N GLN A 579 -28.12 -12.57 1.00
CA GLN A 579 -29.37 -13.03 1.61
C GLN A 579 -29.48 -14.55 1.49
N VAL A 580 -29.72 -15.21 2.62
CA VAL A 580 -30.02 -16.65 2.66
C VAL A 580 -31.36 -16.89 1.97
N VAL A 581 -31.36 -17.78 0.97
CA VAL A 581 -32.55 -18.17 0.20
C VAL A 581 -32.72 -19.68 0.23
N GLN A 582 -33.95 -20.16 0.31
CA GLN A 582 -34.27 -21.54 0.66
C GLN A 582 -33.62 -22.58 -0.27
N ASP A 583 -33.70 -22.37 -1.59
CA ASP A 583 -33.15 -23.30 -2.59
C ASP A 583 -31.70 -22.97 -3.00
N GLY A 584 -31.06 -22.02 -2.30
CA GLY A 584 -29.73 -21.51 -2.64
C GLY A 584 -29.73 -20.51 -3.80
N TYR A 585 -30.84 -20.34 -4.51
CA TYR A 585 -31.06 -19.22 -5.42
C TYR A 585 -32.51 -18.74 -5.36
N GLU A 586 -32.76 -17.47 -5.67
CA GLU A 586 -34.11 -16.89 -5.77
C GLU A 586 -34.16 -15.79 -6.83
N PHE A 587 -35.20 -15.81 -7.67
CA PHE A 587 -35.42 -14.77 -8.68
C PHE A 587 -36.27 -13.63 -8.13
N PHE A 588 -35.97 -12.42 -8.61
CA PHE A 588 -36.67 -11.18 -8.30
C PHE A 588 -36.93 -10.38 -9.59
N ALA A 589 -37.90 -9.47 -9.55
CA ALA A 589 -38.26 -8.55 -10.64
C ALA A 589 -38.38 -9.23 -12.02
N GLN A 590 -39.33 -10.18 -12.15
CA GLN A 590 -39.54 -10.95 -13.39
C GLN A 590 -38.26 -11.64 -13.92
N LYS A 591 -37.44 -12.16 -13.01
CA LYS A 591 -36.16 -12.83 -13.30
C LYS A 591 -35.05 -11.91 -13.82
N LYS A 592 -35.17 -10.59 -13.69
CA LYS A 592 -34.08 -9.63 -13.98
C LYS A 592 -33.06 -9.49 -12.84
N LEU A 593 -33.34 -10.06 -11.67
CA LEU A 593 -32.36 -10.22 -10.60
C LEU A 593 -32.40 -11.63 -10.04
N VAL A 594 -31.25 -12.18 -9.70
CA VAL A 594 -31.11 -13.45 -8.98
C VAL A 594 -30.22 -13.27 -7.76
N THR A 595 -30.70 -13.74 -6.61
CA THR A 595 -29.91 -13.91 -5.39
C THR A 595 -29.35 -15.34 -5.39
N ILE A 596 -28.06 -15.51 -5.12
CA ILE A 596 -27.35 -16.79 -5.06
C ILE A 596 -26.68 -16.90 -3.71
N PHE A 597 -26.86 -18.03 -3.02
CA PHE A 597 -26.25 -18.33 -1.74
C PHE A 597 -25.63 -19.74 -1.80
N SER A 598 -24.34 -19.86 -1.47
CA SER A 598 -23.57 -21.08 -1.73
C SER A 598 -23.14 -21.84 -0.47
N ALA A 599 -23.65 -21.45 0.71
CA ALA A 599 -23.45 -22.16 1.97
C ALA A 599 -24.74 -22.89 2.39
N PRO A 600 -24.80 -24.24 2.32
CA PRO A 600 -25.98 -24.99 2.74
C PRO A 600 -26.08 -25.05 4.27
N HIS A 601 -27.30 -25.15 4.80
CA HIS A 601 -27.57 -25.23 6.23
C HIS A 601 -26.86 -24.13 7.05
N TYR A 602 -26.99 -22.89 6.58
CA TYR A 602 -26.19 -21.76 7.05
C TYR A 602 -26.26 -21.61 8.57
N CYS A 603 -25.09 -21.43 9.19
CA CYS A 603 -24.91 -21.31 10.65
C CYS A 603 -25.50 -22.46 11.50
N GLY A 604 -25.90 -23.58 10.89
CA GLY A 604 -26.64 -24.64 11.58
C GLY A 604 -28.07 -24.25 12.01
N GLN A 605 -28.59 -23.13 11.51
CA GLN A 605 -29.86 -22.53 11.92
C GLN A 605 -30.90 -22.54 10.81
N PHE A 606 -30.47 -22.44 9.56
CA PHE A 606 -31.33 -22.43 8.39
C PHE A 606 -31.35 -23.81 7.73
N ASP A 607 -32.45 -24.21 7.09
CA ASP A 607 -32.54 -25.45 6.31
C ASP A 607 -32.37 -25.19 4.81
N ASN A 608 -31.57 -24.18 4.47
CA ASN A 608 -31.36 -23.76 3.08
C ASN A 608 -30.42 -24.71 2.34
N SER A 609 -30.64 -24.82 1.02
CA SER A 609 -29.66 -25.38 0.10
C SER A 609 -28.64 -24.33 -0.34
N ALA A 610 -27.55 -24.79 -0.95
CA ALA A 610 -26.61 -23.96 -1.68
C ALA A 610 -26.87 -24.07 -3.19
N ALA A 611 -26.59 -23.01 -3.95
CA ALA A 611 -26.62 -23.07 -5.41
C ALA A 611 -25.35 -22.50 -6.06
N VAL A 612 -25.11 -22.95 -7.29
CA VAL A 612 -24.14 -22.36 -8.23
C VAL A 612 -24.84 -22.11 -9.55
N MET A 613 -24.77 -20.87 -10.05
CA MET A 613 -25.31 -20.52 -11.36
C MET A 613 -24.23 -20.76 -12.43
N SER A 614 -24.49 -21.64 -13.39
CA SER A 614 -23.64 -21.82 -14.57
C SER A 614 -24.21 -21.03 -15.73
N VAL A 615 -23.39 -20.17 -16.32
CA VAL A 615 -23.69 -19.39 -17.53
C VAL A 615 -22.89 -19.98 -18.68
N ASP A 616 -23.55 -20.43 -19.73
CA ASP A 616 -22.89 -20.96 -20.92
C ASP A 616 -22.58 -19.87 -21.97
N GLU A 617 -21.95 -20.26 -23.08
CA GLU A 617 -21.56 -19.35 -24.17
C GLU A 617 -22.76 -18.62 -24.82
N ASN A 618 -23.98 -19.17 -24.70
CA ASN A 618 -25.21 -18.57 -25.20
C ASN A 618 -25.93 -17.74 -24.12
N LEU A 619 -25.28 -17.50 -22.98
CA LEU A 619 -25.83 -16.83 -21.79
C LEU A 619 -27.02 -17.57 -21.15
N MET A 620 -27.18 -18.86 -21.43
CA MET A 620 -28.17 -19.67 -20.75
C MET A 620 -27.72 -19.92 -19.31
N CYS A 621 -28.53 -19.46 -18.36
CA CYS A 621 -28.29 -19.62 -16.94
C CYS A 621 -28.96 -20.90 -16.41
N THR A 622 -28.17 -21.80 -15.81
CA THR A 622 -28.63 -23.03 -15.16
C THR A 622 -28.14 -23.09 -13.72
N PHE A 623 -28.87 -23.76 -12.83
CA PHE A 623 -28.53 -23.82 -11.40
C PHE A 623 -28.22 -25.24 -10.96
N GLN A 624 -27.09 -25.40 -10.27
CA GLN A 624 -26.71 -26.65 -9.62
C GLN A 624 -26.91 -26.49 -8.11
N ILE A 625 -27.77 -27.33 -7.52
CA ILE A 625 -28.19 -27.21 -6.12
C ILE A 625 -27.49 -28.26 -5.25
N LEU A 626 -26.83 -27.81 -4.18
CA LEU A 626 -26.28 -28.65 -3.11
C LEU A 626 -27.22 -28.60 -1.90
N ARG A 627 -27.94 -29.70 -1.67
CA ARG A 627 -28.74 -29.88 -0.43
C ARG A 627 -27.84 -30.19 0.76
N SER A 628 -28.28 -29.78 1.95
CA SER A 628 -27.60 -30.10 3.22
C SER A 628 -27.41 -31.62 3.41
N VAL A 629 -26.26 -32.02 3.96
CA VAL A 629 -26.01 -33.40 4.40
C VAL A 629 -26.06 -33.43 5.92
N ILE A 630 -27.25 -33.58 6.48
CA ILE A 630 -27.40 -33.77 7.92
C ILE A 630 -26.75 -35.12 8.29
N ARG A 631 -25.60 -35.08 8.96
CA ARG A 631 -25.05 -36.28 9.59
C ARG A 631 -26.03 -36.72 10.69
N LYS A 632 -26.72 -37.85 10.50
CA LYS A 632 -27.45 -38.50 11.59
C LYS A 632 -26.47 -38.66 12.77
N PRO A 633 -26.83 -38.26 14.01
CA PRO A 633 -25.98 -38.50 15.16
C PRO A 633 -25.70 -40.00 15.22
N LYS A 634 -24.42 -40.37 15.41
CA LYS A 634 -24.09 -41.76 15.76
C LYS A 634 -24.88 -42.09 17.02
N SER A 635 -25.84 -42.99 16.90
CA SER A 635 -26.52 -43.59 18.04
C SER A 635 -25.45 -44.09 19.00
N ALA A 636 -25.44 -43.56 20.22
CA ALA A 636 -24.66 -44.14 21.30
C ALA A 636 -25.17 -45.57 21.52
N LEU A 637 -24.33 -46.54 21.18
CA LEU A 637 -24.40 -47.93 21.64
C LEU A 637 -23.00 -48.34 22.05
#